data_AF-A0A182F795-F1
#
_entry.id   AF-A0A182F795-F1
#
_cell.length_a   1.000
_cell.length_b   1.000
_cell.length_c   1.000
_cell.angle_alpha   90.00
_cell.angle_beta   90.00
_cell.angle_gamma   90.00
#
_symmetry.space_group_name_H-M   'P 1'
#
loop_
_entity.id
_entity.type
_entity.pdbx_description
1 polymer ?
#
loop_
_entity_poly.entity_id
_entity_poly.type
_entity_poly.pdbx_seq_one_letter_code
_entity_poly.pdbx_strand_id
1 'polypeptide(L)'
;MCESSHNIEVTNVQETKTFHHSIVLLKGSISNPCEGTNLEISFNEQQEQHRPYSCSVEAGETIEKRYKFRLLLRLAEGKNDINIRYCKAERRFSLHYVPRCSRYTVVPLYIICKGHSGRYQSHVDDQENTVTVACQKITLAIELLQCLYGEKLHEEGYGRKTFALGSACVPFHSQLEWAQSVSMAEGELWQHFATELVQSEQYDMATVKVVAFLSSTHFEGITDGDYSYGNIRAKTTGHAALGGGGLALFGTGCLYTWPTTLERVGAAFLNPQPVDCANLLDDSNYRRTYGGCFATTLGSVCHEMGHTFDLGHTPDGSIMGNGFDGIERVFVAPRYLGGDPAPRRLIETKPRGPAGRLTQLKRPTDIFRQRMEVKCNDGIFFAPNSATTLNYHRWFQLDHGTPPAANGATILFDRDTRLVSSEGAEWPLVLVELRLSSNGMMQKFWTFQSGEKNTPQTQFLLPKLSNLSDHTLFAMNAVGDILKRGSRAQAGMAENDEVAAAIAAGNVCEAKIQFRQLKSFPAIDENNNFKISTANFLESSHQIVDAIGCFGKLFSPIVKDMRQNVKKLEDKFKTNETLFAHIEDLILKDAEGKDNPYDTVTDGLLWLKRAFEMMELFFRKVLEDETCSEQLKPHLRKAYEECLLPYHGFLAQKGFQILHFYVPSRTSLLGPSDANADNLKALDEFLVHFRANLHHLNEFFTKHDLHRTYKA
;
A
#
# COMPACT_ATOMS: atom_id res chain seq x y z
N MET A 1 54.46 18.69 -10.89
CA MET A 1 53.43 19.43 -10.11
C MET A 1 52.28 19.71 -11.05
N CYS A 2 51.02 19.60 -10.61
CA CYS A 2 49.89 19.92 -11.48
C CYS A 2 49.91 21.43 -11.85
N GLU A 3 49.85 21.71 -13.16
CA GLU A 3 49.82 23.07 -13.74
C GLU A 3 48.39 23.52 -14.12
N SER A 4 47.40 22.63 -14.01
CA SER A 4 46.02 22.92 -14.32
C SER A 4 45.36 23.78 -13.24
N SER A 5 44.56 24.76 -13.66
CA SER A 5 43.67 25.50 -12.75
C SER A 5 42.37 24.72 -12.57
N HIS A 6 42.16 24.21 -11.35
CA HIS A 6 40.95 23.48 -10.97
C HIS A 6 39.95 24.43 -10.32
N ASN A 7 38.66 24.17 -10.51
CA ASN A 7 37.60 24.88 -9.80
C ASN A 7 36.62 23.86 -9.21
N ILE A 8 36.26 24.05 -7.92
CA ILE A 8 35.31 23.20 -7.20
C ILE A 8 34.02 24.01 -7.00
N GLU A 9 32.93 23.50 -7.55
CA GLU A 9 31.60 24.12 -7.43
C GLU A 9 30.66 23.18 -6.68
N VAL A 10 29.94 23.71 -5.69
CA VAL A 10 28.81 23.03 -5.02
C VAL A 10 27.53 23.71 -5.49
N THR A 11 26.60 22.94 -6.05
CA THR A 11 25.48 23.50 -6.83
C THR A 11 24.14 23.46 -6.11
N ASN A 12 23.94 22.56 -5.16
CA ASN A 12 22.64 22.40 -4.48
C ASN A 12 22.57 23.09 -3.10
N VAL A 13 23.68 23.59 -2.56
CA VAL A 13 23.72 24.20 -1.22
C VAL A 13 24.39 25.57 -1.28
N GLN A 14 23.74 26.56 -0.67
CA GLN A 14 24.27 27.92 -0.49
C GLN A 14 25.01 28.03 0.86
N GLU A 15 25.94 28.99 0.95
CA GLU A 15 26.65 29.28 2.20
C GLU A 15 25.68 29.62 3.34
N THR A 16 26.00 29.19 4.57
CA THR A 16 25.24 29.46 5.81
C THR A 16 23.84 28.83 5.90
N LYS A 17 23.54 27.82 5.07
CA LYS A 17 22.25 27.11 5.12
C LYS A 17 22.10 26.31 6.42
N THR A 18 20.90 26.39 7.01
CA THR A 18 20.49 25.54 8.14
C THR A 18 19.79 24.29 7.64
N PHE A 19 20.16 23.15 8.22
CA PHE A 19 19.58 21.83 8.00
C PHE A 19 18.91 21.32 9.28
N HIS A 20 17.89 20.49 9.10
CA HIS A 20 17.09 19.90 10.18
C HIS A 20 17.19 18.38 10.24
N HIS A 21 18.18 17.83 9.55
CA HIS A 21 18.55 16.42 9.52
C HIS A 21 20.08 16.30 9.53
N SER A 22 20.62 15.21 10.09
CA SER A 22 22.04 15.07 10.39
C SER A 22 22.90 14.73 9.17
N ILE A 23 22.37 13.94 8.22
CA ILE A 23 23.06 13.59 6.98
C ILE A 23 22.67 14.56 5.88
N VAL A 24 23.64 15.21 5.24
CA VAL A 24 23.38 16.13 4.12
C VAL A 24 24.06 15.66 2.84
N LEU A 25 23.41 15.90 1.71
CA LEU A 25 23.93 15.61 0.38
C LEU A 25 24.41 16.89 -0.30
N LEU A 26 25.67 16.92 -0.72
CA LEU A 26 26.23 17.94 -1.58
C LEU A 26 26.40 17.39 -3.00
N LYS A 27 25.86 18.12 -3.97
CA LYS A 27 26.05 17.90 -5.40
C LYS A 27 27.02 18.98 -5.88
N GLY A 28 28.02 18.57 -6.64
CA GLY A 28 28.98 19.51 -7.16
C GLY A 28 29.73 19.00 -8.38
N SER A 29 30.69 19.79 -8.82
CA SER A 29 31.56 19.45 -9.94
C SER A 29 32.95 20.05 -9.82
N ILE A 30 33.91 19.38 -10.46
CA ILE A 30 35.31 19.79 -10.53
C ILE A 30 35.64 20.06 -12.00
N SER A 31 36.07 21.28 -12.31
CA SER A 31 36.55 21.66 -13.65
C SER A 31 38.04 21.36 -13.80
N ASN A 32 38.44 20.90 -14.99
CA ASN A 32 39.82 20.54 -15.37
C ASN A 32 40.49 19.51 -14.44
N PRO A 33 39.87 18.36 -14.14
CA PRO A 33 40.44 17.39 -13.20
C PRO A 33 41.81 16.85 -13.67
N CYS A 34 42.67 16.50 -12.73
CA CYS A 34 43.96 15.84 -12.97
C CYS A 34 43.94 14.38 -12.53
N GLU A 35 44.66 13.53 -13.27
CA GLU A 35 44.74 12.10 -12.96
C GLU A 35 45.35 11.83 -11.58
N GLY A 36 44.84 10.79 -10.92
CA GLY A 36 45.38 10.30 -9.64
C GLY A 36 45.13 11.18 -8.41
N THR A 37 44.33 12.25 -8.53
CA THR A 37 43.97 13.13 -7.40
C THR A 37 42.57 12.83 -6.89
N ASN A 38 42.42 12.64 -5.58
CA ASN A 38 41.14 12.42 -4.91
C ASN A 38 40.59 13.71 -4.30
N LEU A 39 39.28 13.74 -4.07
CA LEU A 39 38.62 14.80 -3.31
C LEU A 39 38.87 14.57 -1.81
N GLU A 40 39.43 15.57 -1.14
CA GLU A 40 39.68 15.55 0.31
C GLU A 40 38.66 16.44 1.02
N ILE A 41 38.10 15.94 2.11
CA ILE A 41 37.11 16.67 2.93
C ILE A 41 37.69 16.80 4.33
N SER A 42 37.72 18.04 4.82
CA SER A 42 38.09 18.34 6.20
C SER A 42 37.02 19.20 6.86
N PHE A 43 36.88 19.01 8.17
CA PHE A 43 35.98 19.76 9.02
C PHE A 43 36.80 20.55 10.03
N ASN A 44 36.38 21.77 10.38
CA ASN A 44 36.91 22.63 11.45
C ASN A 44 38.44 22.52 11.68
N GLU A 45 39.24 23.51 11.25
CA GLU A 45 40.71 23.53 11.44
C GLU A 45 41.18 23.39 12.91
N GLN A 46 40.28 23.56 13.90
CA GLN A 46 40.58 23.53 15.34
C GLN A 46 40.14 22.24 16.09
N GLN A 47 39.46 21.29 15.44
CA GLN A 47 39.05 20.02 16.06
C GLN A 47 39.53 18.84 15.23
N GLU A 48 40.54 18.11 15.71
CA GLU A 48 41.12 16.89 15.12
C GLU A 48 40.15 15.67 15.08
N GLN A 49 38.84 15.87 15.08
CA GLN A 49 37.88 14.77 14.97
C GLN A 49 37.59 14.45 13.50
N HIS A 50 38.08 13.30 13.04
CA HIS A 50 37.69 12.71 11.76
C HIS A 50 36.18 12.44 11.76
N ARG A 51 35.42 13.10 10.88
CA ARG A 51 33.96 12.93 10.77
C ARG A 51 33.59 12.04 9.59
N PRO A 52 32.53 11.21 9.73
CA PRO A 52 32.08 10.33 8.66
C PRO A 52 31.66 11.11 7.40
N TYR A 53 32.16 10.70 6.25
CA TYR A 53 31.64 11.13 4.95
C TYR A 53 31.75 10.03 3.90
N SER A 54 30.84 10.04 2.93
CA SER A 54 30.93 9.21 1.73
C SER A 54 31.02 10.10 0.50
N CYS A 55 32.03 9.87 -0.33
CA CYS A 55 32.26 10.63 -1.56
C CYS A 55 32.19 9.70 -2.77
N SER A 56 31.44 10.12 -3.78
CA SER A 56 31.39 9.49 -5.10
C SER A 56 31.72 10.54 -6.16
N VAL A 57 32.72 10.25 -6.99
CA VAL A 57 33.11 11.09 -8.13
C VAL A 57 32.83 10.32 -9.41
N GLU A 58 32.35 11.04 -10.42
CA GLU A 58 32.12 10.49 -11.76
C GLU A 58 33.40 9.87 -12.32
N ALA A 59 33.28 8.68 -12.89
CA ALA A 59 34.39 7.95 -13.49
C ALA A 59 34.36 8.10 -15.02
N GLY A 60 35.41 8.70 -15.60
CA GLY A 60 35.59 8.75 -17.05
C GLY A 60 36.22 10.03 -17.62
N GLU A 61 36.69 9.98 -18.87
CA GLU A 61 36.99 11.19 -19.64
C GLU A 61 35.69 11.86 -20.08
N THR A 62 35.41 13.03 -19.49
CA THR A 62 34.31 13.88 -19.94
C THR A 62 34.76 14.75 -21.10
N ILE A 63 33.94 14.87 -22.15
CA ILE A 63 34.17 15.77 -23.30
C ILE A 63 34.44 17.21 -22.83
N GLU A 64 33.82 17.63 -21.72
CA GLU A 64 33.92 18.97 -21.15
C GLU A 64 35.00 19.13 -20.04
N LYS A 65 35.83 18.11 -19.78
CA LYS A 65 36.78 18.07 -18.63
C LYS A 65 36.14 18.55 -17.30
N ARG A 66 34.96 18.05 -16.96
CA ARG A 66 34.21 18.42 -15.76
C ARG A 66 33.64 17.19 -15.08
N TYR A 67 34.17 16.81 -13.91
CA TYR A 67 33.68 15.66 -13.14
C TYR A 67 32.59 16.07 -12.18
N LYS A 68 31.47 15.34 -12.14
CA LYS A 68 30.47 15.51 -11.08
C LYS A 68 30.86 14.73 -9.83
N PHE A 69 30.50 15.25 -8.66
CA PHE A 69 30.61 14.51 -7.40
C PHE A 69 29.31 14.54 -6.60
N ARG A 70 29.19 13.57 -5.70
CA ARG A 70 28.20 13.46 -4.64
C ARG A 70 28.92 13.24 -3.33
N LEU A 71 28.59 14.04 -2.33
CA LEU A 71 29.23 14.01 -1.03
C LEU A 71 28.16 13.97 0.06
N LEU A 72 28.15 12.88 0.83
CA LEU A 72 27.32 12.68 2.01
C LEU A 72 28.13 13.03 3.25
N LEU A 73 27.62 13.96 4.06
CA LEU A 73 28.29 14.45 5.27
C LEU A 73 27.38 14.23 6.48
N ARG A 74 27.93 13.77 7.60
CA ARG A 74 27.24 13.84 8.90
C ARG A 74 27.61 15.15 9.60
N LEU A 75 26.62 16.00 9.85
CA LEU A 75 26.78 17.25 10.57
C LEU A 75 26.69 17.02 12.08
N ALA A 76 27.51 17.76 12.83
CA ALA A 76 27.34 17.92 14.28
C ALA A 76 26.36 19.06 14.54
N GLU A 77 25.65 19.00 15.67
CA GLU A 77 24.75 20.08 16.06
C GLU A 77 25.51 21.42 16.16
N GLY A 78 24.89 22.48 15.65
CA GLY A 78 25.50 23.80 15.53
C GLY A 78 26.23 24.01 14.20
N LYS A 79 27.31 24.81 14.23
CA LYS A 79 28.06 25.23 13.04
C LYS A 79 29.08 24.16 12.62
N ASN A 80 29.13 23.90 11.32
CA ASN A 80 30.02 22.94 10.68
C ASN A 80 30.81 23.67 9.58
N ASP A 81 32.10 23.94 9.80
CA ASP A 81 32.96 24.53 8.78
C ASP A 81 33.59 23.41 7.95
N ILE A 82 33.35 23.43 6.64
CA ILE A 82 33.71 22.36 5.71
C ILE A 82 34.67 22.93 4.67
N ASN A 83 35.78 22.22 4.44
CA ASN A 83 36.71 22.50 3.36
C ASN A 83 36.80 21.29 2.43
N ILE A 84 36.46 21.51 1.16
CA ILE A 84 36.62 20.56 0.07
C ILE A 84 37.88 20.94 -0.69
N ARG A 85 38.87 20.05 -0.71
CA ARG A 85 40.14 20.24 -1.42
C ARG A 85 40.27 19.26 -2.57
N TYR A 86 40.75 19.77 -3.70
CA TYR A 86 41.15 18.97 -4.86
C TYR A 86 42.41 19.58 -5.48
N CYS A 87 43.53 18.84 -5.42
CA CYS A 87 44.84 19.36 -5.82
C CYS A 87 45.14 20.68 -5.09
N LYS A 88 45.27 21.80 -5.83
CA LYS A 88 45.50 23.15 -5.29
C LYS A 88 44.21 23.96 -5.08
N ALA A 89 43.06 23.46 -5.52
CA ALA A 89 41.78 24.14 -5.36
C ALA A 89 41.17 23.80 -3.99
N GLU A 90 40.62 24.83 -3.35
CA GLU A 90 39.88 24.70 -2.10
C GLU A 90 38.53 25.41 -2.23
N ARG A 91 37.50 24.80 -1.65
CA ARG A 91 36.17 25.40 -1.50
C ARG A 91 35.75 25.25 -0.04
N ARG A 92 35.65 26.38 0.65
CA ARG A 92 35.25 26.47 2.06
C ARG A 92 33.84 27.04 2.17
N PHE A 93 33.04 26.48 3.06
CA PHE A 93 31.72 27.01 3.42
C PHE A 93 31.29 26.46 4.78
N SER A 94 30.30 27.13 5.38
CA SER A 94 29.74 26.75 6.67
C SER A 94 28.30 26.29 6.52
N LEU A 95 27.95 25.17 7.15
CA LEU A 95 26.58 24.68 7.28
C LEU A 95 26.17 24.69 8.75
N HIS A 96 24.89 24.89 9.03
CA HIS A 96 24.36 24.82 10.38
C HIS A 96 23.38 23.64 10.50
N TYR A 97 23.48 22.85 11.56
CA TYR A 97 22.55 21.77 11.84
C TYR A 97 21.82 22.04 13.15
N VAL A 98 20.49 22.13 13.08
CA VAL A 98 19.61 22.25 14.24
C VAL A 98 18.65 21.07 14.19
N PRO A 99 18.79 20.07 15.09
CA PRO A 99 17.89 18.94 15.17
C PRO A 99 16.43 19.39 15.16
N ARG A 100 15.62 18.73 14.33
CA ARG A 100 14.19 19.00 14.30
C ARG A 100 13.53 18.44 15.57
N CYS A 101 12.93 19.32 16.36
CA CYS A 101 11.98 18.92 17.40
C CYS A 101 10.57 18.98 16.82
N SER A 102 9.86 17.85 16.84
CA SER A 102 8.50 17.71 16.30
C SER A 102 7.78 16.66 17.12
N ARG A 103 6.52 16.92 17.50
CA ARG A 103 5.68 15.87 18.11
C ARG A 103 5.38 14.74 17.13
N TYR A 104 5.36 15.05 15.84
CA TYR A 104 5.14 14.09 14.76
C TYR A 104 6.48 13.49 14.35
N THR A 105 6.67 12.19 14.57
CA THR A 105 7.96 11.52 14.34
C THR A 105 7.82 10.22 13.56
N VAL A 106 8.93 9.78 12.99
CA VAL A 106 9.12 8.44 12.43
C VAL A 106 10.04 7.65 13.35
N VAL A 107 9.68 6.42 13.67
CA VAL A 107 10.47 5.52 14.51
C VAL A 107 10.75 4.22 13.73
N PRO A 108 12.02 3.90 13.45
CA PRO A 108 12.37 2.60 12.90
C PRO A 108 12.41 1.52 13.99
N LEU A 109 11.91 0.32 13.68
CA LEU A 109 11.92 -0.83 14.60
C LEU A 109 12.48 -2.08 13.93
N TYR A 110 13.15 -2.91 14.73
CA TYR A 110 13.58 -4.25 14.33
C TYR A 110 12.78 -5.30 15.09
N ILE A 111 11.80 -5.92 14.43
CA ILE A 111 10.85 -6.84 15.05
C ILE A 111 11.47 -8.23 15.19
N ILE A 112 11.42 -8.76 16.41
CA ILE A 112 11.87 -10.09 16.77
C ILE A 112 10.66 -10.89 17.23
N CYS A 113 10.23 -11.85 16.41
CA CYS A 113 9.18 -12.80 16.75
C CYS A 113 9.63 -13.67 17.94
N LYS A 114 8.67 -14.08 18.76
CA LYS A 114 8.92 -14.98 19.89
C LYS A 114 9.56 -16.28 19.42
N GLY A 115 10.64 -16.68 20.09
CA GLY A 115 11.43 -17.86 19.74
C GLY A 115 12.43 -17.66 18.58
N HIS A 116 12.48 -16.49 17.95
CA HIS A 116 13.51 -16.18 16.94
C HIS A 116 14.80 -15.65 17.59
N SER A 117 15.95 -15.91 16.96
CA SER A 117 17.26 -15.46 17.46
C SER A 117 17.50 -13.95 17.33
N GLY A 118 16.70 -13.29 16.50
CA GLY A 118 16.92 -11.89 16.11
C GLY A 118 18.07 -11.70 15.11
N ARG A 119 18.71 -12.77 14.60
CA ARG A 119 19.71 -12.66 13.52
C ARG A 119 19.00 -12.62 12.17
N TYR A 120 19.29 -11.62 11.34
CA TYR A 120 18.77 -11.57 9.97
C TYR A 120 19.54 -12.53 9.07
N GLN A 121 18.92 -13.04 8.01
CA GLN A 121 19.61 -13.91 7.06
C GLN A 121 20.78 -13.20 6.36
N SER A 122 21.94 -13.85 6.35
CA SER A 122 23.15 -13.38 5.67
C SER A 122 23.97 -14.59 5.21
N HIS A 123 25.20 -14.36 4.75
CA HIS A 123 26.12 -15.43 4.37
C HIS A 123 26.46 -16.33 5.58
N VAL A 124 26.76 -17.61 5.33
CA VAL A 124 26.94 -18.64 6.38
C VAL A 124 27.98 -18.23 7.43
N ASP A 125 29.04 -17.54 7.00
CA ASP A 125 30.12 -17.09 7.87
C ASP A 125 29.91 -15.68 8.47
N ASP A 126 28.73 -15.08 8.30
CA ASP A 126 28.45 -13.73 8.81
C ASP A 126 28.24 -13.74 10.32
N GLN A 127 29.24 -13.26 11.05
CA GLN A 127 29.13 -13.06 12.50
C GLN A 127 28.45 -11.73 12.85
N GLU A 128 28.36 -10.81 11.90
CA GLU A 128 27.82 -9.46 12.07
C GLU A 128 26.32 -9.37 11.78
N ASN A 129 25.62 -10.47 11.46
CA ASN A 129 24.16 -10.47 11.26
C ASN A 129 23.32 -10.39 12.56
N THR A 130 23.80 -9.62 13.53
CA THR A 130 23.20 -9.46 14.86
C THR A 130 22.07 -8.41 14.88
N VAL A 131 21.27 -8.41 15.95
CA VAL A 131 20.25 -7.40 16.24
C VAL A 131 20.84 -5.97 16.23
N THR A 132 22.01 -5.80 16.85
CA THR A 132 22.69 -4.50 16.95
C THR A 132 23.07 -3.96 15.58
N VAL A 133 23.69 -4.80 14.75
CA VAL A 133 24.11 -4.42 13.39
C VAL A 133 22.89 -4.17 12.51
N ALA A 134 21.82 -4.96 12.65
CA ALA A 134 20.56 -4.72 11.94
C ALA A 134 20.01 -3.32 12.26
N CYS A 135 19.93 -2.97 13.55
CA CYS A 135 19.46 -1.66 13.98
C CYS A 135 20.36 -0.53 13.47
N GLN A 136 21.69 -0.72 13.44
CA GLN A 136 22.62 0.26 12.86
C GLN A 136 22.39 0.49 11.36
N LYS A 137 22.28 -0.60 10.58
CA LYS A 137 21.99 -0.54 9.13
C LYS A 137 20.66 0.17 8.86
N ILE A 138 19.62 -0.20 9.60
CA ILE A 138 18.29 0.40 9.46
C ILE A 138 18.32 1.89 9.83
N THR A 139 18.97 2.27 10.93
CA THR A 139 19.11 3.67 11.34
C THR A 139 19.75 4.51 10.24
N LEU A 140 20.89 4.06 9.71
CA LEU A 140 21.59 4.75 8.63
C LEU A 140 20.71 4.88 7.37
N ALA A 141 20.00 3.81 6.99
CA ALA A 141 19.11 3.82 5.84
C ALA A 141 17.98 4.84 5.98
N ILE A 142 17.36 4.94 7.16
CA ILE A 142 16.27 5.89 7.41
C ILE A 142 16.80 7.34 7.47
N GLU A 143 18.01 7.57 8.00
CA GLU A 143 18.66 8.89 7.92
C GLU A 143 19.00 9.29 6.48
N LEU A 144 19.40 8.33 5.62
CA LEU A 144 19.58 8.57 4.18
C LEU A 144 18.26 8.92 3.49
N LEU A 145 17.17 8.24 3.84
CA LEU A 145 15.84 8.58 3.33
C LEU A 145 15.38 9.94 3.83
N GLN A 146 15.65 10.31 5.09
CA GLN A 146 15.37 11.64 5.62
C GLN A 146 16.07 12.72 4.79
N CYS A 147 17.34 12.52 4.43
CA CYS A 147 18.08 13.39 3.52
C CYS A 147 17.43 13.42 2.12
N LEU A 148 17.05 12.27 1.57
CA LEU A 148 16.46 12.17 0.25
C LEU A 148 15.12 12.91 0.15
N TYR A 149 14.20 12.70 1.09
CA TYR A 149 12.93 13.43 1.14
C TYR A 149 13.16 14.95 1.17
N GLY A 150 14.13 15.41 1.96
CA GLY A 150 14.54 16.81 2.04
C GLY A 150 15.07 17.37 0.71
N GLU A 151 15.98 16.68 0.05
CA GLU A 151 16.51 17.12 -1.25
C GLU A 151 15.42 17.11 -2.33
N LYS A 152 14.58 16.09 -2.36
CA LYS A 152 13.53 15.96 -3.40
C LYS A 152 12.43 17.01 -3.26
N LEU A 153 12.07 17.39 -2.03
CA LEU A 153 11.17 18.52 -1.81
C LEU A 153 11.82 19.89 -2.12
N HIS A 154 13.12 20.01 -1.90
CA HIS A 154 13.86 21.22 -2.25
C HIS A 154 13.93 21.43 -3.75
N GLU A 155 14.14 20.36 -4.51
CA GLU A 155 14.15 20.36 -5.99
C GLU A 155 12.80 20.80 -6.58
N GLU A 156 11.69 20.51 -5.90
CA GLU A 156 10.33 20.96 -6.24
C GLU A 156 9.99 22.38 -5.73
N GLY A 157 10.94 23.06 -5.08
CA GLY A 157 10.76 24.44 -4.61
C GLY A 157 10.11 24.59 -3.22
N TYR A 158 9.82 23.50 -2.50
CA TYR A 158 9.23 23.53 -1.15
C TYR A 158 10.26 23.73 -0.02
N GLY A 159 11.54 23.83 -0.39
CA GLY A 159 12.65 23.81 0.56
C GLY A 159 12.94 22.41 1.10
N ARG A 160 13.96 22.30 1.95
CA ARG A 160 14.43 21.02 2.51
C ARG A 160 13.56 20.53 3.69
N LYS A 161 12.26 20.46 3.48
CA LYS A 161 11.34 19.88 4.45
C LYS A 161 11.51 18.36 4.47
N THR A 162 11.52 17.76 5.65
CA THR A 162 11.59 16.31 5.81
C THR A 162 10.96 15.92 7.15
N PHE A 163 10.72 14.62 7.35
CA PHE A 163 10.18 14.09 8.60
C PHE A 163 11.19 14.16 9.75
N ALA A 164 10.72 14.21 11.00
CA ALA A 164 11.58 14.08 12.18
C ALA A 164 11.74 12.61 12.59
N LEU A 165 12.92 12.25 13.11
CA LEU A 165 13.16 10.95 13.70
C LEU A 165 12.91 11.01 15.20
N GLY A 166 12.12 10.07 15.73
CA GLY A 166 11.86 9.96 17.17
C GLY A 166 12.99 9.26 17.90
N SER A 167 13.64 8.29 17.25
CA SER A 167 14.80 7.58 17.77
C SER A 167 15.59 6.90 16.65
N ALA A 168 16.78 6.40 16.99
CA ALA A 168 17.43 5.37 16.20
C ALA A 168 16.61 4.07 16.23
N CYS A 169 16.95 3.11 15.36
CA CYS A 169 16.27 1.83 15.31
C CYS A 169 16.49 1.04 16.61
N VAL A 170 15.42 0.48 17.15
CA VAL A 170 15.45 -0.32 18.37
C VAL A 170 14.75 -1.67 18.16
N PRO A 171 15.16 -2.72 18.87
CA PRO A 171 14.48 -4.01 18.79
C PRO A 171 13.09 -3.93 19.43
N PHE A 172 12.09 -4.52 18.76
CA PHE A 172 10.73 -4.71 19.26
C PHE A 172 10.46 -6.20 19.37
N HIS A 173 10.15 -6.69 20.56
CA HIS A 173 9.94 -8.12 20.82
C HIS A 173 8.45 -8.42 20.74
N SER A 174 8.05 -9.14 19.69
CA SER A 174 6.66 -9.49 19.43
C SER A 174 6.25 -10.78 20.15
N GLN A 175 4.97 -10.88 20.49
CA GLN A 175 4.34 -12.10 20.99
C GLN A 175 4.05 -13.13 19.88
N LEU A 176 4.15 -12.75 18.60
CA LEU A 176 3.98 -13.66 17.49
C LEU A 176 5.05 -14.75 17.52
N GLU A 177 4.63 -16.03 17.57
CA GLU A 177 5.56 -17.15 17.49
C GLU A 177 6.23 -17.18 16.10
N TRP A 178 7.56 -17.34 16.07
CA TRP A 178 8.31 -17.37 14.82
C TRP A 178 7.76 -18.40 13.82
N ALA A 179 7.46 -19.61 14.30
CA ALA A 179 6.89 -20.68 13.48
C ALA A 179 5.56 -20.28 12.80
N GLN A 180 4.76 -19.40 13.43
CA GLN A 180 3.54 -18.89 12.83
C GLN A 180 3.85 -17.84 11.75
N SER A 181 4.77 -16.91 12.05
CA SER A 181 5.16 -15.82 11.13
C SER A 181 5.66 -16.31 9.76
N VAL A 182 6.28 -17.49 9.70
CA VAL A 182 6.79 -18.11 8.47
C VAL A 182 5.67 -18.48 7.49
N SER A 183 4.48 -18.79 8.00
CA SER A 183 3.32 -19.24 7.20
C SER A 183 2.34 -18.14 6.80
N MET A 184 2.52 -16.93 7.35
CA MET A 184 1.60 -15.82 7.15
C MET A 184 1.88 -15.06 5.86
N ALA A 185 0.83 -14.62 5.19
CA ALA A 185 0.95 -13.69 4.08
C ALA A 185 1.36 -12.29 4.55
N GLU A 186 1.94 -11.48 3.66
CA GLU A 186 2.42 -10.12 3.98
C GLU A 186 1.33 -9.23 4.63
N GLY A 187 0.09 -9.30 4.16
CA GLY A 187 -1.03 -8.53 4.73
C GLY A 187 -1.44 -9.01 6.12
N GLU A 188 -1.30 -10.30 6.41
CA GLU A 188 -1.56 -10.86 7.75
C GLU A 188 -0.47 -10.43 8.73
N LEU A 189 0.80 -10.45 8.30
CA LEU A 189 1.92 -9.93 9.09
C LEU A 189 1.71 -8.44 9.38
N TRP A 190 1.40 -7.64 8.36
CA TRP A 190 1.15 -6.21 8.52
C TRP A 190 0.02 -5.95 9.51
N GLN A 191 -1.12 -6.64 9.36
CA GLN A 191 -2.27 -6.47 10.26
C GLN A 191 -1.93 -6.88 11.69
N HIS A 192 -1.20 -7.97 11.88
CA HIS A 192 -0.77 -8.43 13.19
C HIS A 192 0.09 -7.39 13.89
N PHE A 193 1.17 -6.93 13.24
CA PHE A 193 2.09 -5.97 13.86
C PHE A 193 1.49 -4.58 14.02
N ALA A 194 0.61 -4.14 13.10
CA ALA A 194 -0.15 -2.90 13.29
C ALA A 194 -1.02 -2.98 14.55
N THR A 195 -1.72 -4.12 14.74
CA THR A 195 -2.56 -4.35 15.93
C THR A 195 -1.71 -4.42 17.20
N GLU A 196 -0.59 -5.14 17.17
CA GLU A 196 0.31 -5.29 18.31
C GLU A 196 0.96 -3.97 18.71
N LEU A 197 1.40 -3.14 17.76
CA LEU A 197 1.97 -1.82 18.04
C LEU A 197 0.95 -0.91 18.74
N VAL A 198 -0.30 -0.89 18.26
CA VAL A 198 -1.39 -0.13 18.90
C VAL A 198 -1.66 -0.65 20.33
N GLN A 199 -1.75 -1.96 20.50
CA GLN A 199 -2.02 -2.59 21.80
C GLN A 199 -0.86 -2.46 22.79
N SER A 200 0.37 -2.30 22.32
CA SER A 200 1.55 -2.16 23.19
C SER A 200 1.55 -0.85 23.97
N GLU A 201 0.83 0.17 23.48
CA GLU A 201 0.82 1.55 24.00
C GLU A 201 2.23 2.19 24.11
N GLN A 202 3.27 1.56 23.55
CA GLN A 202 4.65 2.06 23.58
C GLN A 202 4.82 3.29 22.67
N TYR A 203 4.00 3.40 21.63
CA TYR A 203 4.02 4.47 20.65
C TYR A 203 2.60 5.02 20.46
N ASP A 204 2.45 6.35 20.52
CA ASP A 204 1.20 7.02 20.13
C ASP A 204 1.11 7.05 18.60
N MET A 205 0.38 6.09 18.03
CA MET A 205 0.25 5.92 16.58
C MET A 205 -0.46 7.12 15.88
N ALA A 206 -1.07 8.05 16.63
CA ALA A 206 -1.60 9.28 16.06
C ALA A 206 -0.50 10.33 15.76
N THR A 207 0.66 10.22 16.42
CA THR A 207 1.78 11.14 16.27
C THR A 207 3.09 10.45 15.85
N VAL A 208 3.15 9.13 15.94
CA VAL A 208 4.29 8.29 15.55
C VAL A 208 3.94 7.44 14.35
N LYS A 209 4.79 7.50 13.32
CA LYS A 209 4.77 6.52 12.21
C LYS A 209 5.93 5.55 12.40
N VAL A 210 5.70 4.28 12.11
CA VAL A 210 6.66 3.21 12.35
C VAL A 210 7.16 2.64 11.03
N VAL A 211 8.48 2.44 10.94
CA VAL A 211 9.13 1.70 9.84
C VAL A 211 9.77 0.44 10.41
N ALA A 212 9.10 -0.69 10.29
CA ALA A 212 9.47 -1.93 10.96
C ALA A 212 10.10 -2.96 10.03
N PHE A 213 11.07 -3.71 10.54
CA PHE A 213 11.81 -4.73 9.81
C PHE A 213 11.77 -6.08 10.54
N LEU A 214 11.31 -7.14 9.87
CA LEU A 214 11.15 -8.48 10.43
C LEU A 214 12.47 -9.25 10.43
N SER A 215 12.99 -9.54 11.63
CA SER A 215 14.20 -10.37 11.77
C SER A 215 14.06 -11.77 11.19
N SER A 216 12.84 -12.32 11.17
CA SER A 216 12.53 -13.70 10.80
C SER A 216 12.39 -13.94 9.29
N THR A 217 12.68 -12.95 8.45
CA THR A 217 12.67 -13.15 7.00
C THR A 217 13.72 -14.17 6.59
N HIS A 218 13.28 -15.22 5.89
CA HIS A 218 14.15 -16.29 5.43
C HIS A 218 13.86 -16.66 3.98
N PHE A 219 14.90 -16.70 3.16
CA PHE A 219 14.87 -17.15 1.77
C PHE A 219 15.56 -18.51 1.65
N GLU A 220 14.84 -19.49 1.10
CA GLU A 220 15.32 -20.87 1.00
C GLU A 220 16.40 -21.08 -0.08
N GLY A 221 16.53 -20.14 -1.02
CA GLY A 221 17.43 -20.30 -2.16
C GLY A 221 16.78 -20.87 -3.42
N ILE A 222 17.33 -20.49 -4.57
CA ILE A 222 16.92 -20.96 -5.89
C ILE A 222 17.96 -21.95 -6.43
N THR A 223 17.54 -23.20 -6.61
CA THR A 223 18.33 -24.29 -7.19
C THR A 223 17.74 -24.83 -8.50
N ASP A 224 16.47 -24.50 -8.77
CA ASP A 224 15.73 -24.90 -9.97
C ASP A 224 16.00 -24.00 -11.20
N GLY A 225 16.73 -22.89 -11.00
CA GLY A 225 17.04 -21.92 -12.05
C GLY A 225 15.88 -20.98 -12.42
N ASP A 226 14.74 -21.03 -11.73
CA ASP A 226 13.63 -20.09 -11.91
C ASP A 226 13.82 -18.87 -11.02
N TYR A 227 14.34 -17.80 -11.60
CA TYR A 227 14.56 -16.51 -10.94
C TYR A 227 13.40 -15.53 -11.14
N SER A 228 12.20 -16.04 -11.44
CA SER A 228 11.01 -15.20 -11.50
C SER A 228 10.67 -14.65 -10.11
N TYR A 229 10.06 -13.46 -10.09
CA TYR A 229 9.64 -12.83 -8.84
C TYR A 229 8.64 -13.71 -8.06
N GLY A 230 7.76 -14.41 -8.78
CA GLY A 230 6.83 -15.36 -8.17
C GLY A 230 7.55 -16.50 -7.44
N ASN A 231 8.60 -17.06 -8.03
CA ASN A 231 9.39 -18.11 -7.37
C ASN A 231 10.20 -17.57 -6.19
N ILE A 232 10.83 -16.39 -6.35
CA ILE A 232 11.55 -15.70 -5.26
C ILE A 232 10.61 -15.50 -4.07
N ARG A 233 9.40 -14.97 -4.31
CA ARG A 233 8.39 -14.76 -3.26
C ARG A 233 7.93 -16.07 -2.63
N ALA A 234 7.64 -17.10 -3.42
CA ALA A 234 7.22 -18.41 -2.90
C ALA A 234 8.27 -19.06 -2.00
N LYS A 235 9.56 -18.78 -2.24
CA LYS A 235 10.71 -19.27 -1.46
C LYS A 235 11.15 -18.32 -0.35
N THR A 236 10.42 -17.21 -0.12
CA THR A 236 10.71 -16.25 0.94
C THR A 236 9.59 -16.27 1.97
N THR A 237 9.94 -16.57 3.21
CA THR A 237 9.01 -16.63 4.34
C THR A 237 9.26 -15.48 5.31
N GLY A 238 8.26 -15.15 6.15
CA GLY A 238 8.38 -14.07 7.13
C GLY A 238 8.75 -12.71 6.51
N HIS A 239 8.23 -12.43 5.31
CA HIS A 239 8.55 -11.26 4.52
C HIS A 239 7.31 -10.41 4.26
N ALA A 240 7.48 -9.09 4.32
CA ALA A 240 6.49 -8.11 3.91
C ALA A 240 7.20 -6.95 3.18
N ALA A 241 6.44 -6.23 2.37
CA ALA A 241 6.80 -4.91 1.86
C ALA A 241 5.48 -4.14 1.67
N LEU A 242 4.95 -3.61 2.77
CA LEU A 242 3.62 -3.00 2.80
C LEU A 242 3.62 -1.75 3.68
N GLY A 243 3.04 -0.67 3.16
CA GLY A 243 2.86 0.62 3.83
C GLY A 243 1.43 1.12 3.83
N GLY A 244 1.01 1.70 4.93
CA GLY A 244 -0.30 2.33 5.10
C GLY A 244 -0.57 2.62 6.58
N GLY A 245 -1.64 3.36 6.92
CA GLY A 245 -2.15 3.45 8.31
C GLY A 245 -1.13 3.74 9.42
N GLY A 246 -0.01 4.41 9.12
CA GLY A 246 1.08 4.69 10.05
C GLY A 246 2.21 3.64 10.17
N LEU A 247 2.11 2.47 9.52
CA LEU A 247 3.12 1.41 9.54
C LEU A 247 3.62 1.09 8.13
N ALA A 248 4.94 1.13 7.93
CA ALA A 248 5.63 0.50 6.81
C ALA A 248 6.38 -0.74 7.32
N LEU A 249 6.02 -1.93 6.83
CA LEU A 249 6.57 -3.20 7.28
C LEU A 249 7.40 -3.87 6.18
N PHE A 250 8.61 -4.29 6.54
CA PHE A 250 9.58 -4.88 5.64
C PHE A 250 10.15 -6.20 6.15
N GLY A 251 10.46 -7.10 5.23
CA GLY A 251 11.37 -8.21 5.53
C GLY A 251 12.84 -7.82 5.40
N THR A 252 13.74 -8.53 6.09
CA THR A 252 15.18 -8.21 6.14
C THR A 252 16.02 -8.99 5.13
N GLY A 253 15.41 -9.63 4.13
CA GLY A 253 16.08 -10.61 3.26
C GLY A 253 17.30 -10.07 2.49
N CYS A 254 17.37 -8.76 2.22
CA CYS A 254 18.53 -8.12 1.57
C CYS A 254 19.38 -7.24 2.50
N LEU A 255 19.14 -7.27 3.81
CA LEU A 255 19.86 -6.45 4.80
C LEU A 255 21.37 -6.76 4.83
N TYR A 256 21.79 -7.93 4.34
CA TYR A 256 23.19 -8.29 4.15
C TYR A 256 23.94 -7.34 3.18
N THR A 257 23.23 -6.63 2.30
CA THR A 257 23.82 -5.68 1.34
C THR A 257 23.92 -4.24 1.87
N TRP A 258 23.21 -3.93 2.96
CA TRP A 258 23.12 -2.56 3.48
C TRP A 258 24.40 -2.15 4.24
N PRO A 259 24.90 -0.91 4.09
CA PRO A 259 26.07 -0.44 4.82
C PRO A 259 25.76 -0.20 6.31
N THR A 260 26.75 -0.39 7.17
CA THR A 260 26.67 -0.11 8.62
C THR A 260 27.11 1.31 8.96
N THR A 261 27.93 1.95 8.13
CA THR A 261 28.48 3.29 8.35
C THR A 261 28.33 4.19 7.13
N LEU A 262 28.32 5.51 7.36
CA LEU A 262 28.10 6.50 6.30
C LEU A 262 29.15 6.43 5.20
N GLU A 263 30.42 6.20 5.56
CA GLU A 263 31.58 6.13 4.66
C GLU A 263 31.46 5.01 3.64
N ARG A 264 30.72 3.94 3.98
CA ARG A 264 30.53 2.78 3.11
C ARG A 264 29.36 2.94 2.14
N VAL A 265 28.51 3.97 2.28
CA VAL A 265 27.28 4.13 1.49
C VAL A 265 27.57 4.18 -0.01
N GLY A 266 28.49 5.04 -0.46
CA GLY A 266 28.84 5.13 -1.88
C GLY A 266 29.42 3.82 -2.44
N ALA A 267 30.27 3.14 -1.67
CA ALA A 267 30.83 1.85 -2.05
C ALA A 267 29.78 0.74 -2.09
N ALA A 268 28.81 0.75 -1.17
CA ALA A 268 27.71 -0.22 -1.13
C ALA A 268 26.82 -0.10 -2.36
N PHE A 269 26.38 1.11 -2.73
CA PHE A 269 25.60 1.33 -3.96
C PHE A 269 26.33 0.91 -5.23
N LEU A 270 27.66 1.07 -5.26
CA LEU A 270 28.50 0.72 -6.41
C LEU A 270 29.06 -0.70 -6.35
N ASN A 271 28.65 -1.52 -5.38
CA ASN A 271 29.21 -2.86 -5.18
C ASN A 271 28.76 -3.80 -6.32
N PRO A 272 29.69 -4.24 -7.21
CA PRO A 272 29.35 -5.08 -8.35
C PRO A 272 29.28 -6.57 -8.00
N GLN A 273 29.50 -6.95 -6.74
CA GLN A 273 29.51 -8.34 -6.29
C GLN A 273 28.18 -9.03 -6.65
N PRO A 274 28.22 -10.17 -7.37
CA PRO A 274 27.02 -10.93 -7.67
C PRO A 274 26.34 -11.50 -6.42
N VAL A 275 25.01 -11.56 -6.44
CA VAL A 275 24.25 -12.26 -5.39
C VAL A 275 24.32 -13.76 -5.60
N ASP A 276 24.65 -14.50 -4.54
CA ASP A 276 24.53 -15.97 -4.52
C ASP A 276 23.07 -16.36 -4.30
N CYS A 277 22.29 -16.39 -5.39
CA CYS A 277 20.87 -16.68 -5.35
C CYS A 277 20.53 -18.10 -4.87
N ALA A 278 21.51 -18.99 -4.69
CA ALA A 278 21.30 -20.29 -4.08
C ALA A 278 21.12 -20.19 -2.56
N ASN A 279 21.55 -19.10 -1.92
CA ASN A 279 21.52 -18.95 -0.47
C ASN A 279 20.99 -17.59 0.01
N LEU A 280 21.03 -16.57 -0.84
CA LEU A 280 20.72 -15.18 -0.50
C LEU A 280 19.62 -14.62 -1.40
N LEU A 281 18.73 -13.82 -0.80
CA LEU A 281 17.65 -13.18 -1.53
C LEU A 281 18.22 -12.11 -2.48
N ASP A 282 17.84 -12.19 -3.76
CA ASP A 282 18.07 -11.16 -4.76
C ASP A 282 16.79 -10.35 -5.00
N ASP A 283 16.70 -9.16 -4.40
CA ASP A 283 15.66 -8.17 -4.69
C ASP A 283 16.29 -6.93 -5.32
N SER A 284 17.07 -7.12 -6.38
CA SER A 284 17.80 -6.06 -7.08
C SER A 284 17.12 -5.59 -8.37
N ASN A 285 15.87 -5.98 -8.62
CA ASN A 285 15.18 -5.78 -9.90
C ASN A 285 16.00 -6.31 -11.09
N TYR A 286 16.44 -7.57 -10.97
CA TYR A 286 17.19 -8.33 -11.97
C TYR A 286 18.61 -7.82 -12.29
N ARG A 287 19.18 -6.96 -11.42
CA ARG A 287 20.58 -6.51 -11.53
C ARG A 287 21.56 -7.55 -10.99
N ARG A 288 21.11 -8.45 -10.09
CA ARG A 288 21.87 -9.52 -9.42
C ARG A 288 23.17 -9.08 -8.75
N THR A 289 23.19 -7.88 -8.20
CA THR A 289 24.36 -7.35 -7.50
C THR A 289 24.00 -6.84 -6.13
N TYR A 290 24.99 -6.77 -5.25
CA TYR A 290 24.82 -6.22 -3.90
C TYR A 290 24.37 -4.76 -3.95
N GLY A 291 25.00 -3.94 -4.82
CA GLY A 291 24.59 -2.55 -5.00
C GLY A 291 23.17 -2.41 -5.55
N GLY A 292 22.77 -3.29 -6.48
CA GLY A 292 21.40 -3.32 -6.99
C GLY A 292 20.37 -3.71 -5.93
N CYS A 293 20.68 -4.70 -5.07
CA CYS A 293 19.82 -5.08 -3.95
C CYS A 293 19.66 -3.93 -2.95
N PHE A 294 20.77 -3.29 -2.55
CA PHE A 294 20.70 -2.16 -1.63
C PHE A 294 19.86 -1.01 -2.22
N ALA A 295 20.05 -0.68 -3.49
CA ALA A 295 19.28 0.35 -4.18
C ALA A 295 17.77 0.05 -4.25
N THR A 296 17.37 -1.11 -4.78
CA THR A 296 15.94 -1.47 -4.91
C THR A 296 15.28 -1.56 -3.53
N THR A 297 15.92 -2.17 -2.54
CA THR A 297 15.31 -2.35 -1.23
C THR A 297 15.23 -1.03 -0.44
N LEU A 298 16.23 -0.16 -0.50
CA LEU A 298 16.13 1.20 0.06
C LEU A 298 15.04 2.02 -0.66
N GLY A 299 14.92 1.87 -1.97
CA GLY A 299 13.86 2.46 -2.78
C GLY A 299 12.47 1.99 -2.37
N SER A 300 12.33 0.69 -2.11
CA SER A 300 11.08 0.09 -1.61
C SER A 300 10.74 0.65 -0.22
N VAL A 301 11.74 0.83 0.65
CA VAL A 301 11.53 1.53 1.94
C VAL A 301 11.01 2.94 1.75
N CYS A 302 11.61 3.70 0.82
CA CYS A 302 11.15 5.05 0.47
C CYS A 302 9.69 5.07 -0.01
N HIS A 303 9.30 4.09 -0.84
CA HIS A 303 7.97 3.95 -1.41
C HIS A 303 6.90 3.68 -0.35
N GLU A 304 7.06 2.63 0.47
CA GLU A 304 6.04 2.32 1.49
C GLU A 304 5.98 3.37 2.59
N MET A 305 7.11 4.01 2.93
CA MET A 305 7.09 5.20 3.78
C MET A 305 6.19 6.30 3.16
N GLY A 306 6.24 6.47 1.85
CA GLY A 306 5.34 7.36 1.12
C GLY A 306 3.87 7.05 1.38
N HIS A 307 3.47 5.77 1.37
CA HIS A 307 2.10 5.38 1.75
C HIS A 307 1.75 5.72 3.19
N THR A 308 2.71 5.63 4.12
CA THR A 308 2.47 6.09 5.51
C THR A 308 2.25 7.61 5.60
N PHE A 309 2.75 8.39 4.63
CA PHE A 309 2.50 9.82 4.45
C PHE A 309 1.35 10.11 3.47
N ASP A 310 0.45 9.14 3.30
CA ASP A 310 -0.78 9.26 2.52
C ASP A 310 -0.60 9.45 1.01
N LEU A 311 0.59 9.15 0.48
CA LEU A 311 0.86 9.16 -0.95
C LEU A 311 0.17 7.97 -1.64
N GLY A 312 -0.49 8.23 -2.77
CA GLY A 312 -1.01 7.19 -3.66
C GLY A 312 0.02 6.78 -4.71
N HIS A 313 -0.21 5.65 -5.37
CA HIS A 313 0.61 5.25 -6.51
C HIS A 313 0.48 6.26 -7.66
N THR A 314 1.55 6.47 -8.42
CA THR A 314 1.54 7.32 -9.62
C THR A 314 1.86 6.50 -10.87
N PRO A 315 1.31 6.86 -12.05
CA PRO A 315 1.55 6.10 -13.29
C PRO A 315 2.90 6.42 -13.96
N ASP A 316 3.72 7.28 -13.36
CA ASP A 316 4.94 7.83 -13.94
C ASP A 316 6.22 7.20 -13.35
N GLY A 317 7.37 7.78 -13.72
CA GLY A 317 8.68 7.38 -13.21
C GLY A 317 9.02 7.94 -11.83
N SER A 318 8.06 8.40 -11.03
CA SER A 318 8.34 8.92 -9.69
C SER A 318 8.62 7.79 -8.69
N ILE A 319 9.05 8.15 -7.48
CA ILE A 319 9.22 7.22 -6.35
C ILE A 319 7.94 6.43 -6.06
N MET A 320 6.76 7.08 -6.18
CA MET A 320 5.46 6.44 -5.98
C MET A 320 4.94 5.70 -7.23
N GLY A 321 5.72 5.72 -8.30
CA GLY A 321 5.52 4.92 -9.50
C GLY A 321 6.58 3.84 -9.60
N ASN A 322 7.31 3.76 -10.71
CA ASN A 322 8.36 2.74 -10.93
C ASN A 322 9.79 3.28 -10.81
N GLY A 323 9.98 4.50 -10.30
CA GLY A 323 11.29 5.16 -10.24
C GLY A 323 12.16 4.76 -9.05
N PHE A 324 11.58 4.15 -8.01
CA PHE A 324 12.29 3.91 -6.74
C PHE A 324 13.47 2.95 -6.85
N ASP A 325 13.51 2.06 -7.85
CA ASP A 325 14.62 1.13 -8.08
C ASP A 325 15.98 1.81 -8.31
N GLY A 326 15.96 3.05 -8.80
CA GLY A 326 17.14 3.83 -9.17
C GLY A 326 17.61 4.84 -8.10
N ILE A 327 17.22 4.66 -6.84
CA ILE A 327 17.45 5.62 -5.75
C ILE A 327 18.95 5.93 -5.54
N GLU A 328 19.85 5.02 -5.93
CA GLU A 328 21.30 5.22 -5.85
C GLU A 328 21.76 6.45 -6.63
N ARG A 329 21.06 6.82 -7.72
CA ARG A 329 21.39 7.97 -8.59
C ARG A 329 21.39 9.30 -7.85
N VAL A 330 20.66 9.38 -6.74
CA VAL A 330 20.66 10.54 -5.84
C VAL A 330 22.02 10.64 -5.12
N PHE A 331 22.54 9.50 -4.65
CA PHE A 331 23.67 9.42 -3.72
C PHE A 331 25.03 9.20 -4.39
N VAL A 332 25.07 8.62 -5.60
CA VAL A 332 26.32 8.38 -6.34
C VAL A 332 26.39 9.17 -7.63
N ALA A 333 27.59 9.59 -8.01
CA ALA A 333 27.80 10.31 -9.26
C ALA A 333 27.61 9.37 -10.47
N PRO A 334 27.13 9.88 -11.63
CA PRO A 334 26.98 9.08 -12.84
C PRO A 334 28.30 8.43 -13.31
N ARG A 335 28.23 7.35 -14.09
CA ARG A 335 29.38 6.76 -14.80
C ARG A 335 29.14 6.80 -16.32
N TYR A 336 29.82 7.70 -17.03
CA TYR A 336 29.87 7.89 -18.50
C TYR A 336 28.54 8.11 -19.29
N LEU A 337 28.67 8.79 -20.43
CA LEU A 337 27.63 9.09 -21.44
C LEU A 337 26.90 7.82 -21.93
N GLY A 338 25.66 7.62 -21.45
CA GLY A 338 24.73 6.60 -21.96
C GLY A 338 24.71 5.26 -21.19
N GLY A 339 25.53 5.12 -20.15
CA GLY A 339 25.47 3.98 -19.23
C GLY A 339 24.59 4.29 -18.02
N ASP A 340 23.60 3.44 -17.75
CA ASP A 340 22.91 3.45 -16.46
C ASP A 340 23.97 3.25 -15.35
N PRO A 341 24.04 4.11 -14.30
CA PRO A 341 24.93 3.87 -13.15
C PRO A 341 24.59 2.56 -12.43
N ALA A 342 23.38 2.03 -12.65
CA ALA A 342 23.00 0.71 -12.19
C ALA A 342 23.66 -0.41 -13.02
N PRO A 343 24.10 -1.51 -12.39
CA PRO A 343 24.49 -2.72 -13.11
C PRO A 343 23.39 -3.11 -14.11
N ARG A 344 23.74 -3.29 -15.38
CA ARG A 344 22.78 -3.66 -16.44
C ARG A 344 22.05 -4.93 -16.02
N ARG A 345 20.73 -4.98 -16.24
CA ARG A 345 19.95 -6.20 -16.01
C ARG A 345 20.61 -7.38 -16.70
N LEU A 346 20.90 -8.41 -15.92
CA LEU A 346 21.67 -9.58 -16.38
C LEU A 346 20.77 -10.70 -16.94
N ILE A 347 19.45 -10.53 -16.88
CA ILE A 347 18.47 -11.51 -17.38
C ILE A 347 17.54 -10.85 -18.41
N GLU A 348 17.41 -11.44 -19.59
CA GLU A 348 16.32 -11.15 -20.53
C GLU A 348 15.06 -11.93 -20.13
N THR A 349 14.00 -11.23 -19.72
CA THR A 349 12.73 -11.87 -19.37
C THR A 349 11.75 -11.84 -20.56
N LYS A 350 11.40 -13.00 -21.12
CA LYS A 350 10.13 -13.20 -21.87
C LYS A 350 9.09 -13.79 -20.89
N PRO A 351 7.96 -13.12 -20.59
CA PRO A 351 7.04 -13.63 -19.58
C PRO A 351 6.11 -14.73 -20.12
N ARG A 352 5.86 -15.76 -19.30
CA ARG A 352 4.67 -16.62 -19.36
C ARG A 352 3.85 -16.39 -18.08
N GLY A 353 2.60 -15.96 -18.21
CA GLY A 353 1.62 -15.90 -17.11
C GLY A 353 1.31 -14.50 -16.52
N PRO A 354 0.16 -14.34 -15.83
CA PRO A 354 -0.31 -13.05 -15.31
C PRO A 354 0.32 -12.62 -13.97
N ALA A 355 1.07 -13.47 -13.27
CA ALA A 355 1.77 -13.14 -12.03
C ALA A 355 3.03 -12.27 -12.24
N GLY A 356 3.52 -12.15 -13.48
CA GLY A 356 4.61 -11.25 -13.87
C GLY A 356 4.20 -9.78 -14.03
N ARG A 357 3.04 -9.35 -13.48
CA ARG A 357 2.46 -8.01 -13.70
C ARG A 357 2.78 -6.97 -12.62
N LEU A 358 3.45 -7.34 -11.52
CA LEU A 358 3.91 -6.37 -10.52
C LEU A 358 5.34 -5.86 -10.76
N THR A 359 6.16 -6.57 -11.56
CA THR A 359 7.55 -6.16 -11.83
C THR A 359 7.86 -5.79 -13.28
N GLN A 360 6.91 -5.86 -14.22
CA GLN A 360 6.97 -5.07 -15.46
C GLN A 360 5.70 -5.13 -16.34
N LEU A 361 5.37 -3.96 -16.90
CA LEU A 361 4.45 -3.66 -18.01
C LEU A 361 2.98 -3.31 -17.66
N LYS A 362 2.70 -2.00 -17.72
CA LYS A 362 1.91 -1.50 -18.86
C LYS A 362 2.77 -0.57 -19.73
N ARG A 363 2.67 -0.78 -21.05
CA ARG A 363 3.47 -0.23 -22.15
C ARG A 363 2.82 1.09 -22.68
N PRO A 364 3.38 1.77 -23.71
CA PRO A 364 3.60 3.21 -23.75
C PRO A 364 2.48 4.02 -24.42
N THR A 365 2.17 5.18 -23.85
CA THR A 365 1.62 6.33 -24.59
C THR A 365 2.06 7.62 -23.90
N ASP A 366 2.55 8.57 -24.71
CA ASP A 366 3.03 9.92 -24.40
C ASP A 366 4.43 10.08 -23.79
N ILE A 367 5.40 9.44 -24.46
CA ILE A 367 6.85 9.47 -24.21
C ILE A 367 7.53 10.83 -24.48
N PHE A 368 6.83 11.85 -24.99
CA PHE A 368 7.49 13.09 -25.43
C PHE A 368 7.53 14.25 -24.42
N ARG A 369 6.61 14.34 -23.45
CA ARG A 369 6.61 15.45 -22.47
C ARG A 369 7.44 15.16 -21.21
N GLN A 370 7.39 13.92 -20.73
CA GLN A 370 8.11 13.46 -19.52
C GLN A 370 9.64 13.38 -19.69
N ARG A 371 10.16 13.32 -20.93
CA ARG A 371 11.61 13.25 -21.17
C ARG A 371 12.33 14.60 -21.07
N MET A 372 11.62 15.73 -21.06
CA MET A 372 12.26 17.04 -21.12
C MET A 372 12.52 17.70 -19.76
N GLU A 373 11.73 17.41 -18.72
CA GLU A 373 11.93 17.99 -17.37
C GLU A 373 12.77 17.10 -16.43
N VAL A 374 12.85 15.79 -16.72
CA VAL A 374 13.62 14.76 -15.96
C VAL A 374 15.16 14.94 -16.05
N LYS A 375 15.66 15.92 -16.80
CA LYS A 375 17.10 16.07 -17.11
C LYS A 375 17.95 16.86 -16.10
N CYS A 376 17.38 17.47 -15.05
CA CYS A 376 18.17 18.37 -14.19
C CYS A 376 18.72 17.75 -12.90
N ASN A 377 18.06 16.78 -12.26
CA ASN A 377 18.42 16.30 -10.92
C ASN A 377 18.28 14.78 -10.79
N ASP A 378 19.24 14.00 -11.35
CA ASP A 378 19.40 12.54 -11.18
C ASP A 378 18.25 11.59 -11.62
N GLY A 379 17.09 12.14 -12.00
CA GLY A 379 15.96 11.38 -12.55
C GLY A 379 15.09 10.68 -11.50
N ILE A 380 15.37 10.89 -10.20
CA ILE A 380 14.55 10.43 -9.09
C ILE A 380 13.77 11.64 -8.54
N PHE A 381 12.46 11.51 -8.37
CA PHE A 381 11.59 12.60 -7.95
C PHE A 381 10.30 12.08 -7.29
N PHE A 382 9.63 12.93 -6.53
CA PHE A 382 8.22 12.75 -6.18
C PHE A 382 7.36 13.46 -7.21
N ALA A 383 6.30 12.83 -7.71
CA ALA A 383 5.37 13.50 -8.61
C ALA A 383 4.77 14.77 -7.95
N PRO A 384 4.34 15.79 -8.70
CA PRO A 384 3.89 17.06 -8.13
C PRO A 384 2.80 16.95 -7.07
N ASN A 385 1.84 16.03 -7.22
CA ASN A 385 0.81 15.74 -6.21
C ASN A 385 1.41 15.15 -4.93
N SER A 386 2.41 14.27 -5.06
CA SER A 386 3.11 13.67 -3.94
C SER A 386 3.95 14.70 -3.19
N ALA A 387 4.73 15.52 -3.92
CA ALA A 387 5.51 16.59 -3.33
C ALA A 387 4.63 17.62 -2.60
N THR A 388 3.47 17.97 -3.19
CA THR A 388 2.47 18.85 -2.56
C THR A 388 1.93 18.22 -1.27
N THR A 389 1.56 16.93 -1.29
CA THR A 389 1.08 16.22 -0.11
C THR A 389 2.12 16.27 1.01
N LEU A 390 3.36 15.87 0.71
CA LEU A 390 4.45 15.89 1.70
C LEU A 390 4.71 17.30 2.25
N ASN A 391 4.70 18.34 1.41
CA ASN A 391 4.93 19.72 1.87
C ASN A 391 3.92 20.19 2.92
N TYR A 392 2.65 19.77 2.79
CA TYR A 392 1.58 20.16 3.71
C TYR A 392 1.29 19.13 4.81
N HIS A 393 1.85 17.92 4.71
CA HIS A 393 1.64 16.85 5.67
C HIS A 393 2.24 17.19 7.05
N ARG A 394 1.51 16.87 8.13
CA ARG A 394 1.88 17.24 9.52
C ARG A 394 3.29 16.82 9.93
N TRP A 395 3.78 15.69 9.44
CA TRP A 395 5.14 15.19 9.70
C TRP A 395 6.27 16.03 9.08
N PHE A 396 5.97 16.91 8.12
CA PHE A 396 6.95 17.73 7.40
C PHE A 396 6.87 19.21 7.77
N GLN A 397 5.76 19.65 8.38
CA GLN A 397 5.55 21.05 8.78
C GLN A 397 6.35 21.42 10.04
N LEU A 398 7.04 22.55 10.04
CA LEU A 398 7.72 23.06 11.24
C LEU A 398 6.63 23.45 12.27
N ASP A 399 6.73 22.96 13.51
CA ASP A 399 5.71 23.16 14.56
C ASP A 399 5.38 24.67 14.73
N HIS A 400 4.30 25.12 14.11
CA HIS A 400 3.72 26.45 14.29
C HIS A 400 2.45 26.31 15.13
N GLY A 401 2.58 26.53 16.44
CA GLY A 401 1.44 26.75 17.32
C GLY A 401 0.53 25.54 17.57
N THR A 402 -0.35 25.71 18.55
CA THR A 402 -1.37 24.76 18.99
C THR A 402 -2.14 24.14 17.82
N PRO A 403 -2.43 22.82 17.83
CA PRO A 403 -3.32 22.23 16.83
C PRO A 403 -4.66 22.99 16.79
N PRO A 404 -5.29 23.15 15.62
CA PRO A 404 -6.70 23.49 15.58
C PRO A 404 -7.46 22.52 16.49
N ALA A 405 -8.40 23.05 17.27
CA ALA A 405 -9.16 22.29 18.26
C ALA A 405 -9.71 20.98 17.67
N ALA A 406 -9.74 19.93 18.49
CA ALA A 406 -10.13 18.57 18.14
C ALA A 406 -11.63 18.38 17.84
N ASN A 407 -12.26 19.28 17.08
CA ASN A 407 -13.68 19.20 16.73
C ASN A 407 -13.90 19.43 15.23
N GLY A 408 -14.19 18.35 14.50
CA GLY A 408 -14.78 18.40 13.16
C GLY A 408 -13.81 18.22 11.98
N ALA A 409 -14.30 17.59 10.91
CA ALA A 409 -13.58 17.49 9.65
C ALA A 409 -13.62 18.86 8.94
N THR A 410 -12.48 19.54 8.88
CA THR A 410 -12.31 20.84 8.22
C THR A 410 -12.48 20.79 6.70
N ILE A 411 -12.48 19.60 6.09
CA ILE A 411 -12.72 19.40 4.66
C ILE A 411 -13.96 18.51 4.48
N LEU A 412 -14.94 19.03 3.75
CA LEU A 412 -16.19 18.37 3.42
C LEU A 412 -16.24 18.04 1.92
N PHE A 413 -16.91 16.93 1.61
CA PHE A 413 -17.23 16.55 0.23
C PHE A 413 -18.71 16.24 0.11
N ASP A 414 -19.43 17.09 -0.61
CA ASP A 414 -20.81 16.86 -1.00
C ASP A 414 -20.84 16.08 -2.32
N ARG A 415 -21.43 14.89 -2.30
CA ARG A 415 -21.51 14.00 -3.46
C ARG A 415 -22.51 14.46 -4.51
N ASP A 416 -23.61 15.05 -4.09
CA ASP A 416 -24.71 15.45 -4.98
C ASP A 416 -24.29 16.67 -5.80
N THR A 417 -23.67 17.65 -5.13
CA THR A 417 -23.12 18.83 -5.80
C THR A 417 -21.73 18.58 -6.39
N ARG A 418 -21.02 17.55 -5.89
CA ARG A 418 -19.62 17.22 -6.21
C ARG A 418 -18.64 18.30 -5.75
N LEU A 419 -19.01 19.03 -4.72
CA LEU A 419 -18.24 20.12 -4.16
C LEU A 419 -17.33 19.61 -3.05
N VAL A 420 -16.03 19.86 -3.19
CA VAL A 420 -15.06 19.75 -2.10
C VAL A 420 -14.90 21.13 -1.49
N SER A 421 -15.02 21.25 -0.19
CA SER A 421 -14.94 22.52 0.53
C SER A 421 -14.09 22.39 1.78
N SER A 422 -13.21 23.36 2.02
CA SER A 422 -12.48 23.54 3.27
C SER A 422 -13.15 24.65 4.08
N GLU A 423 -13.34 24.43 5.38
CA GLU A 423 -13.91 25.41 6.30
C GLU A 423 -12.96 26.60 6.46
N GLY A 424 -13.45 27.83 6.31
CA GLY A 424 -12.65 29.05 6.51
C GLY A 424 -11.68 29.40 5.37
N ALA A 425 -11.52 30.71 5.12
CA ALA A 425 -10.56 31.23 4.14
C ALA A 425 -9.09 31.05 4.55
N GLU A 426 -8.84 30.77 5.83
CA GLU A 426 -7.51 30.60 6.41
C GLU A 426 -6.88 29.23 6.13
N TRP A 427 -7.69 28.23 5.72
CA TRP A 427 -7.24 26.86 5.47
C TRP A 427 -7.62 26.42 4.04
N PRO A 428 -7.09 27.08 2.99
CA PRO A 428 -7.46 26.75 1.62
C PRO A 428 -7.07 25.31 1.25
N LEU A 429 -7.82 24.74 0.31
CA LEU A 429 -7.44 23.50 -0.36
C LEU A 429 -6.10 23.70 -1.08
N VAL A 430 -5.23 22.70 -1.01
CA VAL A 430 -3.94 22.68 -1.72
C VAL A 430 -3.86 21.55 -2.72
N LEU A 431 -4.62 20.47 -2.51
CA LEU A 431 -4.67 19.32 -3.39
C LEU A 431 -6.06 18.67 -3.34
N VAL A 432 -6.57 18.31 -4.51
CA VAL A 432 -7.65 17.34 -4.69
C VAL A 432 -7.19 16.28 -5.69
N GLU A 433 -7.40 15.01 -5.37
CA GLU A 433 -6.93 13.87 -6.15
C GLU A 433 -7.99 12.76 -6.20
N LEU A 434 -8.09 12.11 -7.35
CA LEU A 434 -8.87 10.90 -7.56
C LEU A 434 -7.94 9.71 -7.77
N ARG A 435 -8.07 8.70 -6.92
CA ARG A 435 -7.32 7.45 -6.95
C ARG A 435 -8.25 6.29 -7.31
N LEU A 436 -7.76 5.27 -8.01
CA LEU A 436 -8.53 4.02 -8.17
C LEU A 436 -8.72 3.34 -6.81
N SER A 437 -9.95 2.97 -6.49
CA SER A 437 -10.28 2.31 -5.22
C SER A 437 -9.70 0.89 -5.09
N SER A 438 -9.27 0.28 -6.19
CA SER A 438 -8.74 -1.08 -6.24
C SER A 438 -7.27 -1.17 -5.83
N ASN A 439 -6.46 -0.15 -6.13
CA ASN A 439 -5.01 -0.20 -5.94
C ASN A 439 -4.37 1.15 -5.60
N GLY A 440 -5.17 2.19 -5.32
CA GLY A 440 -4.68 3.52 -4.94
C GLY A 440 -3.99 4.30 -6.07
N MET A 441 -4.06 3.83 -7.33
CA MET A 441 -3.43 4.50 -8.47
C MET A 441 -4.09 5.84 -8.77
N MET A 442 -3.31 6.91 -8.68
CA MET A 442 -3.72 8.27 -9.06
C MET A 442 -4.17 8.29 -10.52
N GLN A 443 -5.38 8.80 -10.76
CA GLN A 443 -5.96 8.99 -12.09
C GLN A 443 -5.93 10.45 -12.51
N LYS A 444 -6.25 11.35 -11.58
CA LYS A 444 -6.28 12.78 -11.82
C LYS A 444 -6.08 13.54 -10.52
N PHE A 445 -5.41 14.69 -10.60
CA PHE A 445 -5.25 15.58 -9.47
C PHE A 445 -5.31 17.05 -9.91
N TRP A 446 -5.58 17.91 -8.94
CA TRP A 446 -5.63 19.36 -9.05
C TRP A 446 -4.90 19.94 -7.86
N THR A 447 -3.91 20.78 -8.12
CA THR A 447 -3.19 21.54 -7.09
C THR A 447 -3.63 22.99 -7.11
N PHE A 448 -3.60 23.61 -5.93
CA PHE A 448 -3.98 25.01 -5.76
C PHE A 448 -2.83 25.73 -5.04
N GLN A 449 -2.19 26.67 -5.73
CA GLN A 449 -1.06 27.42 -5.17
C GLN A 449 -1.56 28.57 -4.31
N SER A 450 -1.11 28.63 -3.06
CA SER A 450 -1.24 29.82 -2.21
C SER A 450 -0.09 30.78 -2.54
N GLY A 451 -0.37 31.82 -3.33
CA GLY A 451 0.57 32.92 -3.59
C GLY A 451 -0.09 34.24 -3.24
N GLU A 452 0.70 35.27 -2.91
CA GLU A 452 0.21 36.60 -2.47
C GLU A 452 -0.78 37.29 -3.44
N LYS A 453 -0.80 36.86 -4.72
CA LYS A 453 -1.69 37.38 -5.77
C LYS A 453 -2.87 36.47 -6.13
N ASN A 454 -2.97 35.28 -5.53
CA ASN A 454 -4.02 34.31 -5.84
C ASN A 454 -5.03 34.25 -4.69
N THR A 455 -6.32 34.30 -5.03
CA THR A 455 -7.39 34.09 -4.06
C THR A 455 -7.30 32.67 -3.49
N PRO A 456 -7.26 32.49 -2.15
CA PRO A 456 -7.24 31.17 -1.53
C PRO A 456 -8.40 30.31 -1.99
N GLN A 457 -8.12 29.12 -2.51
CA GLN A 457 -9.14 28.23 -3.01
C GLN A 457 -9.73 27.39 -1.88
N THR A 458 -10.86 27.81 -1.32
CA THR A 458 -11.56 27.05 -0.27
C THR A 458 -12.53 26.02 -0.83
N GLN A 459 -12.92 26.13 -2.10
CA GLN A 459 -13.88 25.25 -2.73
C GLN A 459 -13.41 24.78 -4.11
N PHE A 460 -13.74 23.54 -4.45
CA PHE A 460 -13.43 22.94 -5.73
C PHE A 460 -14.57 22.04 -6.19
N LEU A 461 -15.15 22.36 -7.34
CA LEU A 461 -16.18 21.55 -7.99
C LEU A 461 -15.51 20.46 -8.82
N LEU A 462 -15.66 19.19 -8.42
CA LEU A 462 -15.14 18.06 -9.19
C LEU A 462 -15.79 18.00 -10.58
N PRO A 463 -15.02 17.78 -11.66
CA PRO A 463 -15.59 17.58 -13.00
C PRO A 463 -16.53 16.36 -13.09
N LYS A 464 -17.46 16.37 -14.05
CA LYS A 464 -18.34 15.22 -14.29
C LYS A 464 -17.48 14.10 -14.91
N LEU A 465 -17.36 12.98 -14.21
CA LEU A 465 -16.62 11.81 -14.66
C LEU A 465 -17.58 10.62 -14.67
N SER A 466 -17.58 9.84 -15.75
CA SER A 466 -18.54 8.76 -15.97
C SER A 466 -18.45 7.60 -14.97
N ASN A 467 -17.36 7.50 -14.18
CA ASN A 467 -17.09 6.37 -13.28
C ASN A 467 -16.58 6.80 -11.89
N LEU A 468 -17.14 7.87 -11.28
CA LEU A 468 -16.72 8.30 -9.94
C LEU A 468 -16.77 7.17 -8.91
N SER A 469 -17.75 6.25 -9.01
CA SER A 469 -17.98 5.07 -8.13
C SER A 469 -16.77 4.16 -7.89
N ASP A 470 -15.80 4.16 -8.82
CA ASP A 470 -14.60 3.31 -8.73
C ASP A 470 -13.41 4.05 -8.11
N HIS A 471 -13.59 5.33 -7.75
CA HIS A 471 -12.52 6.20 -7.27
C HIS A 471 -12.64 6.54 -5.78
N THR A 472 -11.49 6.71 -5.15
CA THR A 472 -11.34 7.31 -3.82
C THR A 472 -10.91 8.75 -4.02
N LEU A 473 -11.68 9.69 -3.45
CA LEU A 473 -11.33 11.09 -3.35
C LEU A 473 -10.33 11.28 -2.21
N PHE A 474 -9.23 11.95 -2.52
CA PHE A 474 -8.25 12.44 -1.57
C PHE A 474 -8.23 13.97 -1.68
N ALA A 475 -8.40 14.68 -0.58
CA ALA A 475 -8.27 16.15 -0.55
C ALA A 475 -7.45 16.58 0.65
N MET A 476 -6.68 17.65 0.48
CA MET A 476 -5.80 18.20 1.51
C MET A 476 -5.90 19.73 1.53
N ASN A 477 -5.84 20.32 2.72
CA ASN A 477 -5.78 21.76 2.93
C ASN A 477 -4.38 22.22 3.37
N ALA A 478 -4.18 23.53 3.46
CA ALA A 478 -2.88 24.13 3.78
C ALA A 478 -2.38 23.88 5.21
N VAL A 479 -3.25 23.44 6.13
CA VAL A 479 -2.87 23.08 7.51
C VAL A 479 -2.58 21.58 7.68
N GLY A 480 -2.74 20.80 6.61
CA GLY A 480 -2.40 19.38 6.57
C GLY A 480 -3.53 18.46 7.02
N ASP A 481 -4.77 18.93 7.05
CA ASP A 481 -5.92 18.05 7.19
C ASP A 481 -6.19 17.31 5.89
N ILE A 482 -6.64 16.07 6.02
CA ILE A 482 -6.81 15.15 4.91
C ILE A 482 -8.21 14.57 4.95
N LEU A 483 -8.90 14.64 3.81
CA LEU A 483 -10.14 13.92 3.56
C LEU A 483 -9.86 12.75 2.62
N LYS A 484 -10.20 11.53 3.05
CA LYS A 484 -10.24 10.34 2.21
C LYS A 484 -11.66 9.79 2.17
N ARG A 485 -12.31 9.83 1.01
CA ARG A 485 -13.67 9.29 0.85
C ARG A 485 -13.75 8.44 -0.41
N GLY A 486 -14.16 7.17 -0.28
CA GLY A 486 -14.66 6.42 -1.43
C GLY A 486 -15.90 7.10 -2.02
N SER A 487 -16.20 6.85 -3.28
CA SER A 487 -17.40 7.35 -3.98
C SER A 487 -18.64 6.48 -3.80
N ARG A 488 -18.50 5.22 -3.38
CA ARG A 488 -19.48 4.55 -2.50
C ARG A 488 -19.09 4.86 -1.06
N ALA A 489 -20.03 4.85 -0.12
CA ALA A 489 -19.69 4.94 1.30
C ALA A 489 -18.67 3.82 1.63
N GLN A 490 -17.39 4.13 1.53
CA GLN A 490 -16.30 3.29 1.98
C GLN A 490 -16.12 3.67 3.44
N ALA A 491 -16.93 3.04 4.28
CA ALA A 491 -16.35 2.42 5.45
C ALA A 491 -15.39 1.34 4.91
N GLY A 492 -14.12 1.34 5.34
CA GLY A 492 -13.19 0.26 4.99
C GLY A 492 -11.80 0.64 4.47
N MET A 493 -11.42 1.93 4.45
CA MET A 493 -9.98 2.31 4.48
C MET A 493 -9.66 3.38 5.54
N ALA A 494 -10.67 3.78 6.33
CA ALA A 494 -10.57 4.60 7.53
C ALA A 494 -11.15 3.89 8.77
N GLU A 495 -11.44 2.58 8.70
CA GLU A 495 -12.13 1.86 9.78
C GLU A 495 -11.25 1.57 11.02
N ASN A 496 -9.94 1.92 11.01
CA ASN A 496 -9.12 1.86 12.24
C ASN A 496 -9.05 3.21 12.99
N ASP A 497 -9.20 4.34 12.29
CA ASP A 497 -9.26 5.67 12.93
C ASP A 497 -10.71 6.06 13.30
N GLU A 498 -11.70 5.68 12.49
CA GLU A 498 -13.12 5.96 12.77
C GLU A 498 -13.66 5.10 13.91
N VAL A 499 -13.13 3.88 14.18
CA VAL A 499 -13.59 3.05 15.31
C VAL A 499 -13.09 3.60 16.65
N ALA A 500 -11.85 4.10 16.71
CA ALA A 500 -11.32 4.76 17.90
C ALA A 500 -12.03 6.10 18.19
N ALA A 501 -12.37 6.87 17.14
CA ALA A 501 -13.10 8.12 17.28
C ALA A 501 -14.61 7.95 17.53
N ALA A 502 -15.25 6.92 16.97
CA ALA A 502 -16.69 6.68 17.12
C ALA A 502 -17.07 6.12 18.51
N ILE A 503 -16.19 5.34 19.14
CA ILE A 503 -16.38 4.90 20.54
C ILE A 503 -16.38 6.10 21.50
N ALA A 504 -15.71 7.20 21.14
CA ALA A 504 -15.69 8.44 21.93
C ALA A 504 -16.89 9.38 21.68
N ALA A 505 -17.67 9.19 20.60
CA ALA A 505 -18.63 10.22 20.13
C ALA A 505 -20.13 9.80 20.13
N GLY A 506 -20.49 8.56 20.46
CA GLY A 506 -21.90 8.18 20.68
C GLY A 506 -22.85 8.35 19.48
N ASN A 507 -22.36 8.38 18.25
CA ASN A 507 -23.20 8.51 17.05
C ASN A 507 -23.78 7.15 16.60
N VAL A 508 -25.08 7.11 16.33
CA VAL A 508 -25.85 5.92 15.96
C VAL A 508 -25.38 5.36 14.61
N CYS A 509 -24.90 4.11 14.60
CA CYS A 509 -24.44 3.41 13.40
C CYS A 509 -25.64 2.94 12.57
N GLU A 510 -25.78 3.42 11.33
CA GLU A 510 -26.84 2.97 10.41
C GLU A 510 -26.49 1.57 9.85
N ALA A 511 -27.47 0.67 9.78
CA ALA A 511 -27.25 -0.72 9.35
C ALA A 511 -26.76 -0.80 7.90
N LYS A 512 -25.69 -1.57 7.65
CA LYS A 512 -25.16 -1.85 6.30
C LYS A 512 -26.17 -2.58 5.41
N ILE A 513 -27.06 -3.40 5.98
CA ILE A 513 -28.14 -4.06 5.25
C ILE A 513 -29.49 -3.64 5.82
N GLN A 514 -30.32 -3.06 4.95
CA GLN A 514 -31.70 -2.69 5.23
C GLN A 514 -32.64 -3.72 4.59
N PHE A 515 -33.00 -4.78 5.32
CA PHE A 515 -33.81 -5.89 4.80
C PHE A 515 -35.19 -5.46 4.31
N ARG A 516 -35.75 -4.40 4.89
CA ARG A 516 -36.99 -3.76 4.42
C ARG A 516 -36.92 -3.19 2.99
N GLN A 517 -35.71 -2.92 2.49
CA GLN A 517 -35.49 -2.42 1.13
C GLN A 517 -35.24 -3.57 0.14
N LEU A 518 -35.03 -4.79 0.63
CA LEU A 518 -34.82 -5.95 -0.21
C LEU A 518 -36.16 -6.51 -0.69
N LYS A 519 -36.22 -6.86 -1.97
CA LYS A 519 -37.33 -7.61 -2.56
C LYS A 519 -37.35 -9.01 -1.98
N SER A 520 -38.47 -9.39 -1.38
CA SER A 520 -38.69 -10.75 -0.90
C SER A 520 -38.73 -11.74 -2.06
N PHE A 521 -38.19 -12.94 -1.82
CA PHE A 521 -38.32 -14.06 -2.75
C PHE A 521 -39.80 -14.39 -3.00
N PRO A 522 -40.15 -14.89 -4.20
CA PRO A 522 -41.54 -15.11 -4.59
C PRO A 522 -42.23 -16.14 -3.69
N ALA A 523 -43.50 -15.92 -3.37
CA ALA A 523 -44.34 -16.94 -2.77
C ALA A 523 -44.48 -18.15 -3.73
N ILE A 524 -44.66 -19.34 -3.18
CA ILE A 524 -44.88 -20.58 -3.93
C ILE A 524 -46.26 -21.08 -3.49
N ASP A 525 -47.27 -20.85 -4.32
CA ASP A 525 -48.68 -21.05 -3.98
C ASP A 525 -49.49 -21.54 -5.17
N GLU A 526 -50.80 -21.68 -4.99
CA GLU A 526 -51.70 -22.12 -6.05
C GLU A 526 -51.75 -21.14 -7.25
N ASN A 527 -51.46 -19.85 -7.06
CA ASN A 527 -51.53 -18.84 -8.11
C ASN A 527 -50.40 -18.98 -9.14
N ASN A 528 -49.28 -19.60 -8.76
CA ASN A 528 -48.16 -19.91 -9.65
C ASN A 528 -47.95 -21.41 -9.87
N ASN A 529 -48.98 -22.24 -9.64
CA ASN A 529 -48.91 -23.70 -9.76
C ASN A 529 -47.80 -24.33 -8.90
N PHE A 530 -47.53 -23.76 -7.71
CA PHE A 530 -46.46 -24.17 -6.82
C PHE A 530 -45.09 -24.16 -7.51
N LYS A 531 -44.84 -23.16 -8.35
CA LYS A 531 -43.58 -22.98 -9.08
C LYS A 531 -42.95 -21.63 -8.80
N ILE A 532 -41.63 -21.56 -8.85
CA ILE A 532 -40.90 -20.31 -8.59
C ILE A 532 -40.92 -19.42 -9.83
N SER A 533 -41.54 -18.24 -9.73
CA SER A 533 -41.46 -17.21 -10.80
C SER A 533 -40.02 -16.79 -11.06
N THR A 534 -39.52 -17.02 -12.28
CA THR A 534 -38.13 -16.74 -12.66
C THR A 534 -37.77 -15.27 -12.51
N ALA A 535 -38.62 -14.36 -13.00
CA ALA A 535 -38.36 -12.92 -12.95
C ALA A 535 -38.22 -12.42 -11.51
N ASN A 536 -39.15 -12.79 -10.64
CA ASN A 536 -39.13 -12.39 -9.22
C ASN A 536 -37.96 -13.02 -8.46
N PHE A 537 -37.61 -14.26 -8.79
CA PHE A 537 -36.45 -14.94 -8.21
C PHE A 537 -35.14 -14.24 -8.60
N LEU A 538 -34.97 -13.87 -9.87
CA LEU A 538 -33.79 -13.15 -10.36
C LEU A 538 -33.68 -11.76 -9.72
N GLU A 539 -34.78 -11.01 -9.64
CA GLU A 539 -34.82 -9.69 -8.98
C GLU A 539 -34.37 -9.80 -7.52
N SER A 540 -34.96 -10.73 -6.76
CA SER A 540 -34.61 -10.96 -5.36
C SER A 540 -33.16 -11.42 -5.19
N SER A 541 -32.69 -12.28 -6.10
CA SER A 541 -31.31 -12.78 -6.14
C SER A 541 -30.30 -11.64 -6.34
N HIS A 542 -30.57 -10.70 -7.25
CA HIS A 542 -29.70 -9.53 -7.44
C HIS A 542 -29.60 -8.70 -6.16
N GLN A 543 -30.72 -8.45 -5.49
CA GLN A 543 -30.75 -7.59 -4.31
C GLN A 543 -30.01 -8.21 -3.12
N ILE A 544 -30.20 -9.51 -2.85
CA ILE A 544 -29.46 -10.18 -1.75
C ILE A 544 -27.96 -10.30 -2.06
N VAL A 545 -27.59 -10.58 -3.32
CA VAL A 545 -26.17 -10.63 -3.74
C VAL A 545 -25.50 -9.27 -3.61
N ASP A 546 -26.21 -8.19 -3.95
CA ASP A 546 -25.72 -6.83 -3.78
C ASP A 546 -25.59 -6.43 -2.30
N ALA A 547 -26.54 -6.87 -1.44
CA ALA A 547 -26.47 -6.66 -0.01
C ALA A 547 -25.24 -7.35 0.62
N ILE A 548 -24.91 -8.58 0.20
CA ILE A 548 -23.70 -9.30 0.64
C ILE A 548 -22.42 -8.57 0.22
N GLY A 549 -22.47 -7.76 -0.84
CA GLY A 549 -21.39 -6.85 -1.22
C GLY A 549 -20.93 -5.89 -0.10
N CYS A 550 -21.76 -5.68 0.93
CA CYS A 550 -21.44 -4.85 2.09
C CYS A 550 -20.47 -5.52 3.10
N PHE A 551 -20.15 -6.81 2.92
CA PHE A 551 -19.21 -7.53 3.81
C PHE A 551 -17.74 -7.14 3.55
N GLY A 552 -17.48 -6.29 2.55
CA GLY A 552 -16.17 -5.73 2.27
C GLY A 552 -15.48 -6.33 1.04
N LYS A 553 -14.38 -5.70 0.61
CA LYS A 553 -13.71 -5.99 -0.67
C LYS A 553 -13.24 -7.44 -0.80
N LEU A 554 -12.92 -8.10 0.32
CA LEU A 554 -12.48 -9.50 0.30
C LEU A 554 -13.60 -10.47 -0.10
N PHE A 555 -14.88 -10.14 0.11
CA PHE A 555 -16.02 -10.93 -0.36
C PHE A 555 -16.30 -10.77 -1.88
N SER A 556 -15.59 -9.86 -2.57
CA SER A 556 -15.81 -9.59 -4.01
C SER A 556 -15.72 -10.82 -4.92
N PRO A 557 -14.78 -11.77 -4.72
CA PRO A 557 -14.75 -13.00 -5.54
C PRO A 557 -16.04 -13.82 -5.40
N ILE A 558 -16.62 -13.90 -4.19
CA ILE A 558 -17.86 -14.63 -3.92
C ILE A 558 -19.05 -13.91 -4.56
N VAL A 559 -19.15 -12.60 -4.37
CA VAL A 559 -20.21 -11.78 -4.96
C VAL A 559 -20.15 -11.85 -6.48
N LYS A 560 -18.95 -11.85 -7.07
CA LYS A 560 -18.76 -11.98 -8.51
C LYS A 560 -19.22 -13.35 -9.02
N ASP A 561 -18.92 -14.43 -8.31
CA ASP A 561 -19.37 -15.78 -8.66
C ASP A 561 -20.91 -15.88 -8.62
N MET A 562 -21.54 -15.42 -7.53
CA MET A 562 -23.00 -15.38 -7.42
C MET A 562 -23.63 -14.56 -8.55
N ARG A 563 -23.11 -13.35 -8.84
CA ARG A 563 -23.59 -12.52 -9.95
C ARG A 563 -23.46 -13.23 -11.31
N GLN A 564 -22.35 -13.95 -11.52
CA GLN A 564 -22.16 -14.70 -12.75
C GLN A 564 -23.18 -15.84 -12.89
N ASN A 565 -23.51 -16.52 -11.79
CA ASN A 565 -24.53 -17.57 -11.80
C ASN A 565 -25.93 -16.98 -12.02
N VAL A 566 -26.31 -15.89 -11.35
CA VAL A 566 -27.57 -15.17 -11.63
C VAL A 566 -27.66 -14.76 -13.11
N LYS A 567 -26.56 -14.25 -13.67
CA LYS A 567 -26.50 -13.83 -15.08
C LYS A 567 -26.74 -14.99 -16.06
N LYS A 568 -26.25 -16.20 -15.77
CA LYS A 568 -26.52 -17.38 -16.60
C LYS A 568 -28.02 -17.70 -16.67
N LEU A 569 -28.71 -17.62 -15.54
CA LEU A 569 -30.17 -17.83 -15.48
C LEU A 569 -30.89 -16.72 -16.24
N GLU A 570 -30.48 -15.47 -16.03
CA GLU A 570 -31.06 -14.31 -16.71
C GLU A 570 -30.91 -14.40 -18.24
N ASP A 571 -29.75 -14.85 -18.73
CA ASP A 571 -29.50 -15.04 -20.16
C ASP A 571 -30.37 -16.13 -20.76
N LYS A 572 -30.57 -17.25 -20.05
CA LYS A 572 -31.50 -18.29 -20.52
C LYS A 572 -32.94 -17.79 -20.49
N PHE A 573 -33.35 -17.11 -19.43
CA PHE A 573 -34.70 -16.56 -19.29
C PHE A 573 -35.06 -15.65 -20.46
N LYS A 574 -34.16 -14.74 -20.83
CA LYS A 574 -34.34 -13.79 -21.95
C LYS A 574 -34.46 -14.45 -23.32
N THR A 575 -34.03 -15.70 -23.48
CA THR A 575 -34.16 -16.39 -24.78
C THR A 575 -35.61 -16.75 -25.09
N ASN A 576 -36.44 -17.01 -24.06
CA ASN A 576 -37.88 -17.23 -24.19
C ASN A 576 -38.59 -17.07 -22.84
N GLU A 577 -38.96 -15.83 -22.51
CA GLU A 577 -39.52 -15.49 -21.18
C GLU A 577 -40.84 -16.22 -20.87
N THR A 578 -41.63 -16.54 -21.91
CA THR A 578 -42.89 -17.27 -21.74
C THR A 578 -42.66 -18.74 -21.38
N LEU A 579 -41.72 -19.41 -22.09
CA LEU A 579 -41.36 -20.79 -21.81
C LEU A 579 -40.66 -20.95 -20.45
N PHE A 580 -39.81 -19.97 -20.11
CA PHE A 580 -38.99 -19.98 -18.90
C PHE A 580 -39.55 -19.12 -17.77
N ALA A 581 -40.87 -18.91 -17.76
CA ALA A 581 -41.57 -18.12 -16.74
C ALA A 581 -41.34 -18.64 -15.30
N HIS A 582 -41.04 -19.93 -15.16
CA HIS A 582 -40.72 -20.56 -13.88
C HIS A 582 -39.35 -21.24 -13.89
N ILE A 583 -38.67 -21.26 -12.74
CA ILE A 583 -37.32 -21.81 -12.58
C ILE A 583 -37.28 -23.29 -12.98
N GLU A 584 -38.31 -24.06 -12.68
CA GLU A 584 -38.41 -25.48 -13.00
C GLU A 584 -38.38 -25.71 -14.51
N ASP A 585 -39.12 -24.88 -15.26
CA ASP A 585 -39.14 -24.94 -16.72
C ASP A 585 -37.82 -24.41 -17.32
N LEU A 586 -37.23 -23.38 -16.71
CA LEU A 586 -35.91 -22.84 -17.07
C LEU A 586 -34.80 -23.89 -16.94
N ILE A 587 -34.92 -24.82 -16.00
CA ILE A 587 -33.89 -25.83 -15.74
C ILE A 587 -34.13 -27.10 -16.53
N LEU A 588 -35.38 -27.54 -16.66
CA LEU A 588 -35.68 -28.80 -17.35
C LEU A 588 -35.76 -28.64 -18.86
N LYS A 589 -36.11 -27.48 -19.40
CA LYS A 589 -36.39 -27.33 -20.84
C LYS A 589 -35.28 -26.61 -21.61
N ASP A 590 -35.15 -26.95 -22.88
CA ASP A 590 -34.38 -26.19 -23.87
C ASP A 590 -35.25 -25.14 -24.59
N ALA A 591 -34.66 -24.40 -25.55
CA ALA A 591 -35.35 -23.35 -26.30
C ALA A 591 -36.51 -23.86 -27.18
N GLU A 592 -36.55 -25.16 -27.46
CA GLU A 592 -37.63 -25.84 -28.21
C GLU A 592 -38.67 -26.47 -27.27
N GLY A 593 -38.51 -26.35 -25.95
CA GLY A 593 -39.41 -26.91 -24.95
C GLY A 593 -39.19 -28.40 -24.66
N LYS A 594 -38.06 -28.98 -25.10
CA LYS A 594 -37.71 -30.38 -24.84
C LYS A 594 -36.92 -30.50 -23.55
N ASP A 595 -37.04 -31.65 -22.89
CA ASP A 595 -36.30 -31.92 -21.67
C ASP A 595 -34.79 -32.00 -21.94
N ASN A 596 -34.01 -31.14 -21.30
CA ASN A 596 -32.56 -31.05 -21.38
C ASN A 596 -31.94 -30.72 -20.00
N PRO A 597 -31.90 -31.70 -19.08
CA PRO A 597 -31.28 -31.50 -17.77
C PRO A 597 -29.75 -31.40 -17.90
N TYR A 598 -29.11 -30.75 -16.92
CA TYR A 598 -27.64 -30.65 -16.77
C TYR A 598 -26.90 -29.75 -17.78
N ASP A 599 -27.51 -28.64 -18.15
CA ASP A 599 -26.81 -27.56 -18.86
C ASP A 599 -26.01 -26.66 -17.88
N THR A 600 -25.26 -25.71 -18.46
CA THR A 600 -24.46 -24.74 -17.68
C THR A 600 -25.31 -23.84 -16.79
N VAL A 601 -26.61 -23.73 -17.05
CA VAL A 601 -27.57 -22.94 -16.27
C VAL A 601 -28.04 -23.71 -15.06
N THR A 602 -28.26 -25.03 -15.21
CA THR A 602 -28.53 -25.97 -14.13
C THR A 602 -27.38 -25.99 -13.12
N ASP A 603 -26.15 -26.12 -13.59
CA ASP A 603 -24.95 -26.03 -12.73
C ASP A 603 -24.82 -24.63 -12.09
N GLY A 604 -25.16 -23.56 -12.82
CA GLY A 604 -25.19 -22.20 -12.27
C GLY A 604 -26.16 -22.05 -11.11
N LEU A 605 -27.39 -22.55 -11.26
CA LEU A 605 -28.40 -22.53 -10.20
C LEU A 605 -27.99 -23.40 -9.00
N LEU A 606 -27.36 -24.55 -9.24
CA LEU A 606 -26.84 -25.40 -8.16
C LEU A 606 -25.88 -24.64 -7.24
N TRP A 607 -24.89 -23.96 -7.82
CA TRP A 607 -23.90 -23.18 -7.06
C TRP A 607 -24.52 -21.96 -6.38
N LEU A 608 -25.43 -21.25 -7.08
CA LEU A 608 -26.14 -20.12 -6.51
C LEU A 608 -27.00 -20.52 -5.31
N LYS A 609 -27.75 -21.62 -5.43
CA LYS A 609 -28.57 -22.19 -4.36
C LYS A 609 -27.72 -22.53 -3.13
N ARG A 610 -26.57 -23.18 -3.31
CA ARG A 610 -25.65 -23.51 -2.20
C ARG A 610 -25.12 -22.29 -1.47
N ALA A 611 -24.76 -21.24 -2.21
CA ALA A 611 -24.36 -19.97 -1.63
C ALA A 611 -25.51 -19.34 -0.84
N PHE A 612 -26.73 -19.38 -1.38
CA PHE A 612 -27.92 -18.86 -0.73
C PHE A 612 -28.33 -19.65 0.53
N GLU A 613 -28.19 -20.96 0.55
CA GLU A 613 -28.40 -21.78 1.75
C GLU A 613 -27.45 -21.37 2.89
N MET A 614 -26.19 -21.12 2.55
CA MET A 614 -25.22 -20.64 3.52
C MET A 614 -25.57 -19.24 4.05
N MET A 615 -26.07 -18.34 3.19
CA MET A 615 -26.49 -17.00 3.59
C MET A 615 -27.76 -17.00 4.45
N GLU A 616 -28.78 -17.78 4.07
CA GLU A 616 -29.99 -17.98 4.86
C GLU A 616 -29.61 -18.49 6.26
N LEU A 617 -28.79 -19.54 6.31
CA LEU A 617 -28.36 -20.15 7.55
C LEU A 617 -27.54 -19.19 8.42
N PHE A 618 -26.68 -18.37 7.80
CA PHE A 618 -25.93 -17.34 8.50
C PHE A 618 -26.86 -16.34 9.17
N PHE A 619 -27.73 -15.66 8.41
CA PHE A 619 -28.61 -14.63 8.95
C PHE A 619 -29.63 -15.17 9.94
N ARG A 620 -30.11 -16.39 9.73
CA ARG A 620 -30.97 -17.09 10.68
C ARG A 620 -30.27 -17.33 12.02
N LYS A 621 -29.04 -17.85 12.00
CA LYS A 621 -28.27 -18.03 13.24
C LYS A 621 -27.99 -16.69 13.92
N VAL A 622 -27.81 -15.60 13.17
CA VAL A 622 -27.69 -14.25 13.74
C VAL A 622 -29.00 -13.79 14.39
N LEU A 623 -30.14 -14.08 13.77
CA LEU A 623 -31.46 -13.73 14.31
C LEU A 623 -31.80 -14.54 15.58
N GLU A 624 -31.46 -15.83 15.59
CA GLU A 624 -31.67 -16.76 16.72
C GLU A 624 -30.65 -16.59 17.86
N ASP A 625 -29.62 -15.76 17.70
CA ASP A 625 -28.63 -15.50 18.73
C ASP A 625 -29.18 -14.61 19.85
N GLU A 626 -29.70 -15.25 20.90
CA GLU A 626 -30.21 -14.60 22.12
C GLU A 626 -29.17 -13.73 22.82
N THR A 627 -27.87 -14.02 22.64
CA THR A 627 -26.79 -13.22 23.23
C THR A 627 -26.56 -11.89 22.50
N CYS A 628 -27.14 -11.74 21.30
CA CYS A 628 -26.92 -10.60 20.41
C CYS A 628 -25.43 -10.27 20.22
N SER A 629 -24.59 -11.30 20.05
CA SER A 629 -23.14 -11.15 19.96
C SER A 629 -22.74 -10.21 18.82
N GLU A 630 -21.89 -9.23 19.13
CA GLU A 630 -21.28 -8.37 18.11
C GLU A 630 -20.37 -9.14 17.15
N GLN A 631 -19.83 -10.28 17.58
CA GLN A 631 -18.94 -11.10 16.77
C GLN A 631 -19.75 -12.10 15.93
N LEU A 632 -19.90 -11.81 14.63
CA LEU A 632 -20.67 -12.67 13.72
C LEU A 632 -19.88 -13.86 13.14
N LYS A 633 -18.56 -13.90 13.36
CA LYS A 633 -17.66 -14.96 12.87
C LYS A 633 -18.14 -16.39 13.19
N PRO A 634 -18.55 -16.73 14.43
CA PRO A 634 -19.02 -18.08 14.74
C PRO A 634 -20.25 -18.50 13.93
N HIS A 635 -21.19 -17.56 13.73
CA HIS A 635 -22.40 -17.76 12.93
C HIS A 635 -22.04 -18.08 11.47
N LEU A 636 -21.15 -17.28 10.88
CA LEU A 636 -20.70 -17.44 9.49
C LEU A 636 -19.93 -18.75 9.30
N ARG A 637 -19.05 -19.10 10.24
CA ARG A 637 -18.29 -20.36 10.19
C ARG A 637 -19.22 -21.57 10.22
N LYS A 638 -20.18 -21.58 11.14
CA LYS A 638 -21.13 -22.69 11.26
C LYS A 638 -22.00 -22.83 10.00
N ALA A 639 -22.43 -21.70 9.42
CA ALA A 639 -23.18 -21.72 8.17
C ALA A 639 -22.36 -22.28 6.99
N TYR A 640 -21.05 -21.97 6.93
CA TYR A 640 -20.16 -22.54 5.92
C TYR A 640 -19.96 -24.04 6.06
N GLU A 641 -19.70 -24.50 7.29
CA GLU A 641 -19.47 -25.91 7.61
C GLU A 641 -20.67 -26.78 7.21
N GLU A 642 -21.89 -26.28 7.44
CA GLU A 642 -23.14 -26.98 7.11
C GLU A 642 -23.48 -26.95 5.61
N CYS A 643 -23.19 -25.84 4.90
CA CYS A 643 -23.71 -25.64 3.54
C CYS A 643 -22.68 -25.78 2.40
N LEU A 644 -21.45 -25.27 2.56
CA LEU A 644 -20.48 -25.14 1.45
C LEU A 644 -19.24 -26.01 1.62
N LEU A 645 -18.84 -26.30 2.86
CA LEU A 645 -17.67 -27.13 3.16
C LEU A 645 -17.67 -28.49 2.44
N PRO A 646 -18.79 -29.24 2.34
CA PRO A 646 -18.81 -30.51 1.61
C PRO A 646 -18.42 -30.39 0.13
N TYR A 647 -18.66 -29.23 -0.46
CA TYR A 647 -18.50 -28.95 -1.88
C TYR A 647 -17.27 -28.11 -2.22
N HIS A 648 -16.46 -27.70 -1.23
CA HIS A 648 -15.25 -26.90 -1.47
C HIS A 648 -14.00 -27.78 -1.45
N GLY A 649 -13.15 -27.64 -2.48
CA GLY A 649 -11.79 -28.18 -2.49
C GLY A 649 -10.85 -27.41 -1.56
N PHE A 650 -9.61 -27.89 -1.43
CA PHE A 650 -8.62 -27.33 -0.50
C PHE A 650 -8.43 -25.81 -0.63
N LEU A 651 -8.34 -25.29 -1.87
CA LEU A 651 -8.17 -23.86 -2.14
C LEU A 651 -9.39 -23.04 -1.72
N ALA A 652 -10.59 -23.52 -2.02
CA ALA A 652 -11.84 -22.84 -1.66
C ALA A 652 -12.09 -22.86 -0.13
N GLN A 653 -11.66 -23.91 0.57
CA GLN A 653 -11.68 -23.97 2.04
C GLN A 653 -10.71 -22.98 2.68
N LYS A 654 -9.49 -22.86 2.12
CA LYS A 654 -8.51 -21.87 2.57
C LYS A 654 -8.97 -20.42 2.32
N GLY A 655 -9.61 -20.19 1.17
CA GLY A 655 -10.29 -18.90 0.90
C GLY A 655 -11.31 -18.54 1.98
N PHE A 656 -12.18 -19.48 2.38
CA PHE A 656 -13.13 -19.23 3.46
C PHE A 656 -12.46 -19.01 4.84
N GLN A 657 -11.35 -19.70 5.14
CA GLN A 657 -10.59 -19.48 6.37
C GLN A 657 -10.05 -18.05 6.48
N ILE A 658 -9.84 -17.35 5.37
CA ILE A 658 -9.42 -15.94 5.36
C ILE A 658 -10.66 -15.03 5.48
N LEU A 659 -11.70 -15.30 4.69
CA LEU A 659 -12.89 -14.43 4.56
C LEU A 659 -13.66 -14.23 5.86
N HIS A 660 -13.79 -15.25 6.68
CA HIS A 660 -14.64 -15.17 7.87
C HIS A 660 -14.12 -14.24 8.97
N PHE A 661 -12.84 -13.83 8.91
CA PHE A 661 -12.28 -12.81 9.80
C PHE A 661 -12.77 -11.39 9.48
N TYR A 662 -13.32 -11.18 8.28
CA TYR A 662 -13.72 -9.87 7.77
C TYR A 662 -15.25 -9.69 7.72
N VAL A 663 -16.00 -10.59 8.37
CA VAL A 663 -17.45 -10.40 8.51
C VAL A 663 -17.70 -9.16 9.39
N PRO A 664 -18.58 -8.22 8.98
CA PRO A 664 -18.93 -7.07 9.81
C PRO A 664 -19.49 -7.47 11.17
N SER A 665 -19.41 -6.57 12.15
CA SER A 665 -20.06 -6.77 13.44
C SER A 665 -21.59 -6.79 13.31
N ARG A 666 -22.29 -7.32 14.31
CA ARG A 666 -23.77 -7.33 14.35
C ARG A 666 -24.35 -5.93 14.17
N THR A 667 -23.91 -4.97 14.99
CA THR A 667 -24.36 -3.59 14.92
C THR A 667 -24.01 -2.96 13.57
N SER A 668 -22.84 -3.25 13.00
CA SER A 668 -22.48 -2.75 11.66
C SER A 668 -23.40 -3.31 10.57
N LEU A 669 -23.77 -4.58 10.67
CA LEU A 669 -24.55 -5.28 9.64
C LEU A 669 -26.05 -4.97 9.72
N LEU A 670 -26.61 -5.00 10.92
CA LEU A 670 -28.06 -4.95 11.18
C LEU A 670 -28.52 -3.65 11.88
N GLY A 671 -27.57 -2.84 12.35
CA GLY A 671 -27.82 -1.67 13.18
C GLY A 671 -27.99 -2.03 14.66
N PRO A 672 -28.00 -1.05 15.58
CA PRO A 672 -28.24 -1.30 17.00
C PRO A 672 -29.61 -1.96 17.21
N SER A 673 -29.68 -3.02 18.02
CA SER A 673 -30.90 -3.80 18.25
C SER A 673 -32.09 -2.94 18.71
N ASP A 674 -31.84 -1.94 19.56
CA ASP A 674 -32.88 -1.05 20.13
C ASP A 674 -33.39 0.00 19.13
N ALA A 675 -32.59 0.33 18.12
CA ALA A 675 -32.89 1.37 17.12
C ALA A 675 -33.32 0.80 15.75
N ASN A 676 -33.21 -0.52 15.54
CA ASN A 676 -33.49 -1.19 14.27
C ASN A 676 -34.37 -2.45 14.41
N ALA A 677 -35.27 -2.50 15.41
CA ALA A 677 -36.22 -3.60 15.59
C ALA A 677 -37.04 -3.91 14.32
N ASP A 678 -37.42 -2.87 13.57
CA ASP A 678 -38.12 -3.02 12.28
C ASP A 678 -37.27 -3.75 11.22
N ASN A 679 -35.96 -3.55 11.22
CA ASN A 679 -35.04 -4.22 10.29
C ASN A 679 -34.85 -5.69 10.66
N LEU A 680 -34.84 -6.03 11.94
CA LEU A 680 -34.82 -7.42 12.42
C LEU A 680 -36.12 -8.16 12.08
N LYS A 681 -37.27 -7.49 12.22
CA LYS A 681 -38.56 -8.02 11.78
C LYS A 681 -38.58 -8.25 10.26
N ALA A 682 -38.10 -7.27 9.48
CA ALA A 682 -37.99 -7.42 8.02
C ALA A 682 -37.03 -8.55 7.62
N LEU A 683 -35.95 -8.75 8.37
CA LEU A 683 -35.05 -9.89 8.18
C LEU A 683 -35.78 -11.22 8.41
N ASP A 684 -36.52 -11.35 9.50
CA ASP A 684 -37.31 -12.56 9.79
C ASP A 684 -38.30 -12.88 8.66
N GLU A 685 -39.10 -11.88 8.23
CA GLU A 685 -40.05 -12.00 7.13
C GLU A 685 -39.38 -12.37 5.79
N PHE A 686 -38.20 -11.80 5.51
CA PHE A 686 -37.40 -12.12 4.33
C PHE A 686 -36.90 -13.58 4.37
N LEU A 687 -36.41 -14.04 5.51
CA LEU A 687 -35.89 -15.40 5.67
C LEU A 687 -36.97 -16.48 5.48
N VAL A 688 -38.23 -16.20 5.83
CA VAL A 688 -39.35 -17.13 5.59
C VAL A 688 -39.48 -17.48 4.11
N HIS A 689 -39.59 -16.48 3.24
CA HIS A 689 -39.75 -16.70 1.80
C HIS A 689 -38.47 -17.21 1.15
N PHE A 690 -37.31 -16.72 1.62
CA PHE A 690 -36.02 -17.18 1.12
C PHE A 690 -35.82 -18.68 1.38
N ARG A 691 -36.12 -19.14 2.61
CA ARG A 691 -36.06 -20.55 2.98
C ARG A 691 -37.07 -21.40 2.20
N ALA A 692 -38.30 -20.92 2.01
CA ALA A 692 -39.31 -21.65 1.24
C ALA A 692 -38.84 -21.94 -0.20
N ASN A 693 -38.24 -20.94 -0.85
CA ASN A 693 -37.67 -21.10 -2.20
C ASN A 693 -36.50 -22.08 -2.22
N LEU A 694 -35.57 -21.98 -1.25
CA LEU A 694 -34.43 -22.90 -1.18
C LEU A 694 -34.85 -24.34 -0.87
N HIS A 695 -35.88 -24.53 -0.03
CA HIS A 695 -36.44 -25.85 0.26
C HIS A 695 -37.09 -26.45 -0.99
N HIS A 696 -37.93 -25.69 -1.68
CA HIS A 696 -38.54 -26.13 -2.94
C HIS A 696 -37.50 -26.48 -4.00
N LEU A 697 -36.45 -25.66 -4.16
CA LEU A 697 -35.34 -25.98 -5.06
C LEU A 697 -34.59 -27.25 -4.63
N ASN A 698 -34.42 -27.51 -3.34
CA ASN A 698 -33.83 -28.77 -2.88
C ASN A 698 -34.68 -29.98 -3.24
N GLU A 699 -35.99 -29.93 -2.97
CA GLU A 699 -36.91 -31.01 -3.30
C GLU A 699 -36.95 -31.26 -4.81
N PHE A 700 -36.98 -30.18 -5.58
CA PHE A 700 -36.92 -30.23 -7.04
C PHE A 700 -35.62 -30.88 -7.53
N PHE A 701 -34.46 -30.42 -7.04
CA PHE A 701 -33.16 -30.98 -7.43
C PHE A 701 -33.03 -32.45 -7.03
N THR A 702 -33.56 -32.85 -5.87
CA THR A 702 -33.58 -34.25 -5.43
C THR A 702 -34.50 -35.10 -6.31
N LYS A 703 -35.72 -34.63 -6.58
CA LYS A 703 -36.71 -35.35 -7.41
C LYS A 703 -36.21 -35.61 -8.83
N HIS A 704 -35.39 -34.71 -9.38
CA HIS A 704 -34.87 -34.77 -10.73
C HIS A 704 -33.39 -35.20 -10.82
N ASP A 705 -32.80 -35.68 -9.72
CA ASP A 705 -31.40 -36.14 -9.61
C ASP A 705 -30.34 -35.08 -9.99
N LEU A 706 -30.66 -33.79 -9.85
CA LEU A 706 -29.82 -32.68 -10.32
C LEU A 706 -28.65 -32.33 -9.37
N HIS A 707 -28.53 -33.00 -8.22
CA HIS A 707 -27.44 -32.73 -7.27
C HIS A 707 -26.12 -33.31 -7.77
N ARG A 708 -25.07 -32.49 -7.76
CA ARG A 708 -23.70 -32.94 -8.08
C ARG A 708 -22.73 -32.76 -6.93
N THR A 709 -21.93 -33.77 -6.63
CA THR A 709 -21.03 -33.79 -5.47
C THR A 709 -19.59 -33.39 -5.78
N TYR A 710 -19.30 -32.93 -7.00
CA TYR A 710 -17.96 -32.43 -7.33
C TYR A 710 -17.62 -31.19 -6.50
N LYS A 711 -16.33 -31.04 -6.21
CA LYS A 711 -15.82 -29.93 -5.41
C LYS A 711 -15.39 -28.78 -6.32
N ALA A 712 -15.70 -27.55 -5.90
CA ALA A 712 -15.16 -26.33 -6.49
C ALA A 712 -13.67 -26.13 -6.17
#